data_AF-A0A3A8JMN1-F1
#
_entry.id   AF-A0A3A8JMN1-F1
#
_cell.length_a   1.000
_cell.length_b   1.000
_cell.length_c   1.000
_cell.angle_alpha   90.00
_cell.angle_beta   90.00
_cell.angle_gamma   90.00
#
_symmetry.space_group_name_H-M   'P 1'
#
loop_
_entity.id
_entity.type
_entity.pdbx_description
1 polymer ?
#
loop_
_entity_poly.entity_id
_entity_poly.type
_entity_poly.pdbx_seq_one_letter_code
_entity_poly.pdbx_strand_id
1 'polypeptide(L)'
;MGIATGWLWVVLAVASGASPAPSAEAVCGLSALYTAERAFFGEKDRYDIPPVVGFLPLPCTDGTRPPAPGSNSVGGCQFVFTVLEAGRAPETTLKLEARGVPPATRTLRFRMEGHDGVITRADSDAHVEPVDCEAWRRAADPLLRYHELVGEHDCVTGPYAPTHPCTEALTQLVDLARQGVGAARKEYDAHPTARELYPLSPPTPAMLLCGVTASPQQRAQHADNLARQGHLLEAVLQPGCRESGLRAGIPLLFRDGACPGPRCLELMVLAQRLRLPERFGVLEGRASLLVQWLWDQPATFQRDFLRTTTERGSDRVDALLLLRAGTRPSVLALTTPPLTPLESEWLERAYREHPALSPIVELLREQQRGRPVSEAAFQHWARSAPCAQLHDAHDLGPSPARLRVIAQAQTRCPQDAIAVLSRHVATLPPTALPDVLEPLTAEQLLLLRVNLGLGSPERAEALFDWVMEREPGLLEGLAATPAVVAKLLTPPYADRLGGREAVLDLLLDSQRSPRLAPSYEALLFAMAEALKGTPSAARVRNIAARNLLPTDRQRLLSGILRARDPRLQAAAAAGAAEWRASSGITAPAARACLAEARATLECMARQSEPLGPPPPGTRHGFIALCGTGPQPPPAPPDPIEGYCTRFDEQVASCPTACGGTLPDPSELTLLASIASEPPPTAPESLRACTLALP
;
A
#
# COMPACT_ATOMS: atom_id res chain seq x y z
N MET A 1 -19.87 62.05 90.57
CA MET A 1 -19.14 63.00 89.71
C MET A 1 -18.99 62.38 88.33
N GLY A 2 -19.55 63.01 87.29
CA GLY A 2 -19.22 62.80 85.88
C GLY A 2 -19.97 61.70 85.12
N ILE A 3 -21.12 62.05 84.51
CA ILE A 3 -21.84 61.30 83.46
C ILE A 3 -21.93 62.21 82.23
N ALA A 4 -21.62 61.69 81.02
CA ALA A 4 -22.20 62.00 79.70
C ALA A 4 -21.39 61.22 78.62
N THR A 5 -21.87 60.21 77.86
CA THR A 5 -22.82 60.16 76.71
C THR A 5 -22.54 61.11 75.53
N GLY A 6 -22.47 60.52 74.32
CA GLY A 6 -22.41 61.17 72.99
C GLY A 6 -21.33 60.48 72.13
N TRP A 7 -21.56 59.45 71.30
CA TRP A 7 -22.53 59.30 70.20
C TRP A 7 -22.47 60.42 69.15
N LEU A 8 -22.38 59.99 67.88
CA LEU A 8 -22.30 60.73 66.61
C LEU A 8 -20.93 61.30 66.21
N TRP A 9 -20.35 60.69 65.18
CA TRP A 9 -19.71 61.28 63.98
C TRP A 9 -18.58 60.39 63.43
N VAL A 10 -18.94 59.18 62.98
CA VAL A 10 -18.26 58.52 61.83
C VAL A 10 -19.33 57.80 61.02
N VAL A 11 -20.19 58.59 60.37
CA VAL A 11 -20.98 58.16 59.22
C VAL A 11 -20.74 59.22 58.17
N LEU A 12 -20.13 58.83 57.04
CA LEU A 12 -20.15 59.43 55.70
C LEU A 12 -18.81 59.25 54.98
N ALA A 13 -18.55 58.01 54.54
CA ALA A 13 -17.78 57.72 53.30
C ALA A 13 -17.92 56.23 52.95
N VAL A 14 -19.15 55.69 52.96
CA VAL A 14 -19.46 54.42 52.29
C VAL A 14 -20.53 54.73 51.27
N ALA A 15 -20.15 54.54 50.00
CA ALA A 15 -21.01 54.44 48.84
C ALA A 15 -22.05 55.56 48.67
N SER A 16 -21.71 56.56 47.86
CA SER A 16 -22.68 57.04 46.86
C SER A 16 -22.98 55.87 45.91
N GLY A 17 -23.74 54.89 46.40
CA GLY A 17 -24.32 53.80 45.64
C GLY A 17 -25.49 54.32 44.83
N ALA A 18 -25.22 55.25 43.92
CA ALA A 18 -26.13 55.45 42.80
C ALA A 18 -26.13 54.12 42.05
N SER A 19 -27.23 53.37 42.12
CA SER A 19 -27.47 52.26 41.20
C SER A 19 -27.13 52.78 39.80
N PRO A 20 -26.30 52.06 39.02
CA PRO A 20 -25.98 52.55 37.69
C PRO A 20 -27.27 52.85 36.95
N ALA A 21 -27.34 54.03 36.33
CA ALA A 21 -28.56 54.48 35.68
C ALA A 21 -29.04 53.37 34.71
N PRO A 22 -30.34 53.06 34.63
CA PRO A 22 -30.84 51.98 33.77
C PRO A 22 -30.39 52.11 32.31
N SER A 23 -30.06 53.33 31.85
CA SER A 23 -29.47 53.59 30.54
C SER A 23 -28.07 53.00 30.34
N ALA A 24 -27.29 52.75 31.40
CA ALA A 24 -25.95 52.19 31.33
C ALA A 24 -25.94 50.76 30.76
N GLU A 25 -26.87 49.89 31.20
CA GLU A 25 -27.00 48.54 30.66
C GLU A 25 -27.29 48.58 29.15
N ALA A 26 -28.22 49.44 28.73
CA ALA A 26 -28.59 49.58 27.33
C ALA A 26 -27.42 50.08 26.47
N VAL A 27 -26.72 51.13 26.93
CA VAL A 27 -25.57 51.70 26.23
C VAL A 27 -24.43 50.69 26.12
N CYS A 28 -24.07 50.04 27.23
CA CYS A 28 -22.95 49.10 27.25
C CYS A 28 -23.25 47.80 26.52
N GLY A 29 -24.48 47.29 26.61
CA GLY A 29 -24.90 46.12 25.86
C GLY A 29 -24.97 46.37 24.34
N LEU A 30 -25.43 47.54 23.89
CA LEU A 30 -25.39 47.92 22.47
C LEU A 30 -23.96 48.03 21.95
N SER A 31 -23.08 48.68 22.70
CA SER A 31 -21.66 48.79 22.35
C SER A 31 -20.97 47.43 22.27
N ALA A 32 -21.28 46.51 23.19
CA ALA A 32 -20.76 45.14 23.18
C ALA A 32 -21.30 44.33 21.99
N LEU A 33 -22.61 44.43 21.68
CA LEU A 33 -23.21 43.78 20.52
C LEU A 33 -22.59 44.28 19.22
N TYR A 34 -22.46 45.59 19.06
CA TYR A 34 -21.80 46.21 17.92
C TYR A 34 -20.36 45.74 17.73
N THR A 35 -19.60 45.65 18.82
CA THR A 35 -18.23 45.15 18.78
C THR A 35 -18.17 43.69 18.34
N ALA A 36 -19.07 42.83 18.83
CA ALA A 36 -19.17 41.44 18.43
C ALA A 36 -19.52 41.28 16.93
N GLU A 37 -20.52 42.03 16.47
CA GLU A 37 -20.93 42.05 15.06
C GLU A 37 -19.81 42.56 14.14
N ARG A 38 -19.06 43.58 14.56
CA ARG A 38 -17.88 44.06 13.81
C ARG A 38 -16.75 43.04 13.73
N ALA A 39 -16.46 42.34 14.83
CA ALA A 39 -15.45 41.30 14.84
C ALA A 39 -15.84 40.16 13.88
N PHE A 40 -17.11 39.75 13.90
CA PHE A 40 -17.63 38.75 12.98
C PHE A 40 -17.62 39.21 11.53
N PHE A 41 -18.02 40.45 11.25
CA PHE A 41 -17.91 41.04 9.93
C PHE A 41 -16.47 41.03 9.42
N GLY A 42 -15.49 41.36 10.27
CA GLY A 42 -14.08 41.30 9.91
C GLY A 42 -13.57 39.89 9.55
N GLU A 43 -14.24 38.84 10.02
CA GLU A 43 -13.90 37.45 9.69
C GLU A 43 -14.71 36.90 8.50
N LYS A 44 -15.97 37.33 8.34
CA LYS A 44 -16.97 36.69 7.44
C LYS A 44 -17.51 37.61 6.34
N ASP A 45 -17.09 38.87 6.27
CA ASP A 45 -17.57 39.90 5.33
C ASP A 45 -19.10 40.13 5.34
N ARG A 46 -19.75 39.83 6.47
CA ARG A 46 -21.19 40.02 6.70
C ARG A 46 -21.50 40.15 8.19
N TYR A 47 -22.56 40.88 8.52
CA TYR A 47 -23.18 40.85 9.85
C TYR A 47 -24.16 39.67 9.96
N ASP A 48 -24.49 39.22 11.18
CA ASP A 48 -25.33 38.02 11.38
C ASP A 48 -26.71 38.32 11.98
N ILE A 49 -27.68 37.46 11.65
CA ILE A 49 -28.98 37.34 12.31
C ILE A 49 -29.23 35.84 12.46
N PRO A 50 -29.12 35.26 13.68
CA PRO A 50 -29.14 35.90 15.00
C PRO A 50 -27.83 36.60 15.42
N PRO A 51 -27.82 37.36 16.53
CA PRO A 51 -26.59 37.91 17.13
C PRO A 51 -25.47 36.87 17.20
N VAL A 52 -24.24 37.28 16.90
CA VAL A 52 -23.07 36.40 16.82
C VAL A 52 -22.86 35.57 18.09
N VAL A 53 -22.47 34.30 17.89
CA VAL A 53 -22.04 33.38 18.96
C VAL A 53 -20.95 34.04 19.81
N GLY A 54 -21.26 34.32 21.08
CA GLY A 54 -20.36 34.97 22.01
C GLY A 54 -20.89 36.29 22.60
N PHE A 55 -21.93 36.91 22.02
CA PHE A 55 -22.61 38.03 22.67
C PHE A 55 -23.62 37.52 23.71
N LEU A 56 -23.26 37.67 24.99
CA LEU A 56 -24.13 37.33 26.11
C LEU A 56 -24.13 38.48 27.15
N PRO A 57 -25.15 39.36 27.15
CA PRO A 57 -25.21 40.49 28.09
C PRO A 57 -25.35 39.98 29.53
N LEU A 58 -25.06 40.83 30.52
CA LEU A 58 -25.18 40.46 31.94
C LEU A 58 -26.64 40.09 32.28
N PRO A 59 -26.90 38.94 32.95
CA PRO A 59 -28.21 38.62 33.48
C PRO A 59 -28.53 39.48 34.72
N CYS A 60 -29.76 39.38 35.24
CA CYS A 60 -30.04 39.90 36.57
C CYS A 60 -29.27 39.13 37.65
N THR A 61 -29.18 39.69 38.86
CA THR A 61 -28.47 39.08 40.00
C THR A 61 -29.05 37.74 40.43
N ASP A 62 -30.35 37.51 40.19
CA ASP A 62 -31.04 36.22 40.35
C ASP A 62 -30.78 35.24 39.19
N GLY A 63 -29.95 35.62 38.22
CA GLY A 63 -29.63 34.85 37.03
C GLY A 63 -30.75 34.80 36.00
N THR A 64 -31.86 35.53 36.18
CA THR A 64 -32.95 35.61 35.20
C THR A 64 -32.62 36.61 34.10
N ARG A 65 -33.32 36.46 32.97
CA ARG A 65 -33.24 37.35 31.81
C ARG A 65 -34.65 37.59 31.30
N PRO A 66 -34.97 38.79 30.79
CA PRO A 66 -36.21 39.01 30.05
C PRO A 66 -36.31 38.04 28.87
N PRO A 67 -37.50 37.51 28.56
CA PRO A 67 -37.68 36.62 27.42
C PRO A 67 -37.37 37.34 26.12
N ALA A 68 -36.51 36.74 25.29
CA ALA A 68 -36.20 37.25 23.97
C ALA A 68 -37.41 37.00 23.01
N PRO A 69 -37.84 38.00 22.23
CA PRO A 69 -38.99 37.88 21.34
C PRO A 69 -38.73 37.02 20.09
N GLY A 70 -37.49 36.68 19.78
CA GLY A 70 -37.09 35.90 18.61
C GLY A 70 -35.60 35.55 18.65
N SER A 71 -35.13 34.76 17.68
CA SER A 71 -33.73 34.33 17.58
C SER A 71 -32.76 35.51 17.39
N ASN A 72 -33.21 36.61 16.80
CA ASN A 72 -32.41 37.82 16.59
C ASN A 72 -32.22 38.68 17.85
N SER A 73 -32.62 38.19 19.02
CA SER A 73 -32.65 38.95 20.27
C SER A 73 -32.05 38.18 21.44
N VAL A 74 -31.38 38.88 22.35
CA VAL A 74 -30.82 38.32 23.59
C VAL A 74 -31.19 39.23 24.77
N GLY A 75 -31.73 38.64 25.84
CA GLY A 75 -32.09 39.37 27.06
C GLY A 75 -30.90 39.61 27.98
N GLY A 76 -30.72 40.84 28.45
CA GLY A 76 -29.85 41.23 29.57
C GLY A 76 -30.59 41.08 30.91
N CYS A 77 -30.52 42.09 31.78
CA CYS A 77 -31.31 42.16 33.00
C CYS A 77 -32.56 43.03 32.82
N GLN A 78 -32.39 44.29 32.41
CA GLN A 78 -33.46 45.25 32.22
C GLN A 78 -33.81 45.47 30.74
N PHE A 79 -32.94 45.06 29.81
CA PHE A 79 -33.10 45.29 28.38
C PHE A 79 -33.06 44.00 27.56
N VAL A 80 -33.72 44.01 26.41
CA VAL A 80 -33.55 43.04 25.33
C VAL A 80 -32.80 43.71 24.20
N PHE A 81 -31.72 43.08 23.76
CA PHE A 81 -30.86 43.54 22.68
C PHE A 81 -31.21 42.78 21.41
N THR A 82 -31.46 43.49 20.32
CA THR A 82 -31.97 42.92 19.07
C THR A 82 -31.16 43.43 17.89
N VAL A 83 -30.75 42.52 17.00
CA VAL A 83 -30.26 42.88 15.67
C VAL A 83 -31.49 43.07 14.77
N LEU A 84 -31.75 44.31 14.39
CA LEU A 84 -32.88 44.69 13.54
C LEU A 84 -32.58 44.47 12.06
N GLU A 85 -31.34 44.74 11.65
CA GLU A 85 -30.91 44.65 10.25
C GLU A 85 -29.43 44.27 10.21
N ALA A 86 -29.07 43.33 9.34
CA ALA A 86 -27.70 42.87 9.13
C ALA A 86 -27.47 42.64 7.62
N GLY A 87 -26.62 43.47 7.05
CA GLY A 87 -26.23 43.46 5.65
C GLY A 87 -24.93 42.69 5.40
N ARG A 88 -24.68 42.43 4.12
CA ARG A 88 -23.42 41.87 3.60
C ARG A 88 -22.71 42.90 2.74
N ALA A 89 -21.40 42.74 2.51
CA ALA A 89 -20.69 43.60 1.58
C ALA A 89 -21.35 43.57 0.17
N PRO A 90 -21.48 44.72 -0.53
CA PRO A 90 -20.92 46.04 -0.21
C PRO A 90 -21.81 46.97 0.63
N GLU A 91 -23.07 46.60 0.91
CA GLU A 91 -24.05 47.51 1.52
C GLU A 91 -23.90 47.66 3.05
N THR A 92 -23.15 46.77 3.71
CA THR A 92 -22.70 46.80 5.14
C THR A 92 -23.65 47.48 6.14
N THR A 93 -24.96 47.26 6.03
CA THR A 93 -25.95 47.82 6.97
C THR A 93 -25.95 47.03 8.27
N LEU A 94 -26.00 47.74 9.41
CA LEU A 94 -26.20 47.12 10.72
C LEU A 94 -27.08 48.05 11.56
N LYS A 95 -28.19 47.53 12.09
CA LYS A 95 -29.07 48.26 13.01
C LYS A 95 -29.33 47.42 14.24
N LEU A 96 -29.08 48.01 15.41
CA LEU A 96 -29.23 47.38 16.70
C LEU A 96 -30.23 48.15 17.55
N GLU A 97 -30.99 47.45 18.40
CA GLU A 97 -31.91 48.04 19.36
C GLU A 97 -31.72 47.44 20.76
N ALA A 98 -31.80 48.27 21.78
CA ALA A 98 -31.98 47.86 23.17
C ALA A 98 -33.32 48.39 23.68
N ARG A 99 -34.22 47.48 24.04
CA ARG A 99 -35.56 47.79 24.51
C ARG A 99 -35.74 47.38 25.97
N GLY A 100 -36.13 48.34 26.81
CA GLY A 100 -36.41 48.06 28.22
C GLY A 100 -37.68 47.20 28.38
N VAL A 101 -37.66 46.27 29.32
CA VAL A 101 -38.74 45.30 29.54
C VAL A 101 -39.52 45.52 30.85
N PRO A 102 -38.89 45.52 32.03
CA PRO A 102 -39.60 45.75 33.28
C PRO A 102 -40.26 47.14 33.35
N PRO A 103 -41.29 47.32 34.19
CA PRO A 103 -42.08 48.56 34.23
C PRO A 103 -41.27 49.84 34.35
N ALA A 104 -40.15 49.80 35.09
CA ALA A 104 -39.26 50.94 35.30
C ALA A 104 -38.47 51.36 34.04
N THR A 105 -38.24 50.45 33.09
CA THR A 105 -37.45 50.71 31.87
C THR A 105 -38.27 50.55 30.59
N ARG A 106 -39.54 50.13 30.66
CA ARG A 106 -40.38 49.79 29.50
C ARG A 106 -40.54 50.90 28.45
N THR A 107 -40.39 52.16 28.87
CA THR A 107 -40.44 53.33 27.99
C THR A 107 -39.10 53.65 27.33
N LEU A 108 -38.00 53.05 27.79
CA LEU A 108 -36.67 53.31 27.29
C LEU A 108 -36.37 52.41 26.10
N ARG A 109 -36.01 53.04 24.97
CA ARG A 109 -35.56 52.37 23.76
C ARG A 109 -34.37 53.11 23.18
N PHE A 110 -33.34 52.35 22.86
CA PHE A 110 -32.09 52.86 22.32
C PHE A 110 -31.79 52.16 21.00
N ARG A 111 -31.27 52.91 20.03
CA ARG A 111 -30.87 52.40 18.73
C ARG A 111 -29.40 52.71 18.49
N MET A 112 -28.75 51.83 17.73
CA MET A 112 -27.42 52.09 17.20
C MET A 112 -27.41 51.73 15.72
N GLU A 113 -26.91 52.66 14.91
CA GLU A 113 -26.61 52.41 13.51
C GLU A 113 -25.12 52.08 13.35
N GLY A 114 -24.81 51.07 12.54
CA GLY A 114 -23.46 50.54 12.44
C GLY A 114 -22.45 51.45 11.73
N HIS A 115 -22.91 52.47 11.00
CA HIS A 115 -22.03 53.34 10.20
C HIS A 115 -21.20 54.31 11.05
N ASP A 116 -21.77 54.81 12.15
CA ASP A 116 -21.20 55.80 13.05
C ASP A 116 -21.03 55.25 14.48
N GLY A 117 -21.66 54.11 14.80
CA GLY A 117 -21.63 53.50 16.12
C GLY A 117 -22.30 54.38 17.20
N VAL A 118 -23.12 55.32 16.76
CA VAL A 118 -23.77 56.30 17.64
C VAL A 118 -25.03 55.71 18.24
N ILE A 119 -25.22 55.90 19.55
CA ILE A 119 -26.43 55.48 20.26
C ILE A 119 -27.40 56.65 20.34
N THR A 120 -28.63 56.44 19.89
CA THR A 120 -29.72 57.41 19.97
C THR A 120 -30.90 56.85 20.75
N ARG A 121 -31.74 57.76 21.27
CA ARG A 121 -33.06 57.40 21.80
C ARG A 121 -34.05 57.18 20.67
N ALA A 122 -34.73 56.03 20.66
CA ALA A 122 -35.60 55.64 19.55
C ALA A 122 -36.88 56.50 19.41
N ASP A 123 -37.25 57.25 20.44
CA ASP A 123 -38.43 58.12 20.49
C ASP A 123 -38.15 59.57 20.09
N SER A 124 -36.89 60.04 20.19
CA SER A 124 -36.53 61.44 19.96
C SER A 124 -35.32 61.64 19.06
N ASP A 125 -34.65 60.57 18.63
CA ASP A 125 -33.36 60.55 17.92
C ASP A 125 -32.25 61.34 18.62
N ALA A 126 -32.43 61.64 19.92
CA ALA A 126 -31.44 62.36 20.71
C ALA A 126 -30.22 61.48 20.97
N HIS A 127 -29.02 62.06 20.79
CA HIS A 127 -27.75 61.42 21.10
C HIS A 127 -27.66 61.06 22.58
N VAL A 128 -27.12 59.87 22.87
CA VAL A 128 -26.91 59.38 24.23
C VAL A 128 -25.42 59.41 24.54
N GLU A 129 -25.05 60.15 25.58
CA GLU A 129 -23.67 60.25 26.03
C GLU A 129 -23.07 58.87 26.37
N PRO A 130 -21.80 58.62 26.02
CA PRO A 130 -21.10 57.39 26.38
C PRO A 130 -21.09 57.17 27.89
N VAL A 131 -21.16 55.90 28.29
CA VAL A 131 -21.07 55.47 29.69
C VAL A 131 -19.76 54.71 29.89
N ASP A 132 -19.14 54.85 31.06
CA ASP A 132 -18.01 53.99 31.46
C ASP A 132 -18.52 52.56 31.71
N CYS A 133 -18.46 51.74 30.66
CA CYS A 133 -18.94 50.37 30.68
C CYS A 133 -18.10 49.45 31.57
N GLU A 134 -16.85 49.80 31.84
CA GLU A 134 -15.99 49.03 32.74
C GLU A 134 -16.38 49.29 34.20
N ALA A 135 -16.62 50.55 34.56
CA ALA A 135 -17.16 50.89 35.88
C ALA A 135 -18.56 50.30 36.09
N TRP A 136 -19.42 50.35 35.07
CA TRP A 136 -20.75 49.73 35.14
C TRP A 136 -20.66 48.22 35.36
N ARG A 137 -19.84 47.51 34.56
CA ARG A 137 -19.67 46.05 34.69
C ARG A 137 -19.13 45.66 36.07
N ARG A 138 -18.15 46.39 36.60
CA ARG A 138 -17.63 46.21 37.97
C ARG A 138 -18.68 46.38 39.06
N ALA A 139 -19.66 47.24 38.84
CA ALA A 139 -20.76 47.45 39.79
C ALA A 139 -21.92 46.46 39.61
N ALA A 140 -22.18 46.01 38.38
CA ALA A 140 -23.37 45.23 38.03
C ALA A 140 -23.15 43.71 38.03
N ASP A 141 -21.93 43.23 37.75
CA ASP A 141 -21.62 41.80 37.70
C ASP A 141 -20.98 41.32 39.01
N PRO A 142 -21.73 40.63 39.90
CA PRO A 142 -21.16 40.08 41.13
C PRO A 142 -20.13 38.97 40.86
N LEU A 143 -20.12 38.38 39.65
CA LEU A 143 -19.21 37.33 39.23
C LEU A 143 -18.02 37.85 38.41
N LEU A 144 -17.85 39.16 38.24
CA LEU A 144 -16.80 39.70 37.38
C LEU A 144 -15.42 39.14 37.70
N ARG A 145 -15.04 39.19 38.98
CA ARG A 145 -13.74 38.68 39.44
C ARG A 145 -13.59 37.16 39.23
N TYR A 146 -14.68 36.40 39.41
CA TYR A 146 -14.70 34.98 39.10
C TYR A 146 -14.46 34.74 37.60
N HIS A 147 -15.17 35.46 36.72
CA HIS A 147 -15.01 35.35 35.27
C HIS A 147 -13.62 35.75 34.78
N GLU A 148 -13.01 36.79 35.35
CA GLU A 148 -11.63 37.18 35.08
C GLU A 148 -10.65 36.05 35.37
N LEU A 149 -10.73 35.47 36.58
CA LEU A 149 -9.82 34.42 37.03
C LEU A 149 -10.01 33.12 36.25
N VAL A 150 -11.25 32.75 35.94
CA VAL A 150 -11.54 31.55 35.13
C VAL A 150 -11.10 31.74 33.68
N GLY A 151 -11.30 32.93 33.12
CA GLY A 151 -10.87 33.26 31.76
C GLY A 151 -9.35 33.27 31.60
N GLU A 152 -8.61 33.67 32.64
CA GLU A 152 -7.15 33.70 32.62
C GLU A 152 -6.50 32.34 32.93
N HIS A 153 -7.07 31.58 33.87
CA HIS A 153 -6.40 30.39 34.45
C HIS A 153 -7.11 29.05 34.20
N ASP A 154 -8.19 29.02 33.42
CA ASP A 154 -8.98 27.82 33.09
C ASP A 154 -9.28 26.94 34.32
N CYS A 155 -10.09 27.49 35.23
CA CYS A 155 -10.31 26.92 36.56
C CYS A 155 -11.19 25.66 36.61
N VAL A 156 -11.16 24.82 35.57
CA VAL A 156 -12.04 23.66 35.40
C VAL A 156 -11.54 22.39 36.12
N THR A 157 -10.23 22.14 36.23
CA THR A 157 -9.66 20.84 36.66
C THR A 157 -8.91 20.87 38.00
N GLY A 158 -9.59 21.18 39.10
CA GLY A 158 -9.01 21.14 40.46
C GLY A 158 -8.57 19.74 40.94
N PRO A 159 -8.07 19.60 42.18
CA PRO A 159 -7.92 20.63 43.21
C PRO A 159 -6.71 21.54 42.97
N TYR A 160 -6.84 22.80 43.38
CA TYR A 160 -5.79 23.80 43.26
C TYR A 160 -5.09 24.03 44.60
N ALA A 161 -3.83 24.48 44.56
CA ALA A 161 -3.13 24.89 45.77
C ALA A 161 -3.86 26.08 46.44
N PRO A 162 -3.80 26.24 47.76
CA PRO A 162 -4.49 27.34 48.45
C PRO A 162 -4.13 28.74 47.93
N THR A 163 -2.91 28.91 47.42
CA THR A 163 -2.40 30.18 46.86
C THR A 163 -2.71 30.37 45.38
N HIS A 164 -3.33 29.39 44.71
CA HIS A 164 -3.63 29.46 43.29
C HIS A 164 -4.87 30.34 43.05
N PRO A 165 -4.89 31.21 42.02
CA PRO A 165 -6.03 32.10 41.75
C PRO A 165 -7.37 31.36 41.52
N CYS A 166 -7.35 30.16 40.96
CA CYS A 166 -8.56 29.34 40.85
C CYS A 166 -9.18 28.93 42.20
N THR A 167 -8.40 28.87 43.28
CA THR A 167 -8.95 28.65 44.63
C THR A 167 -9.77 29.85 45.08
N GLU A 168 -9.28 31.06 44.82
CA GLU A 168 -10.02 32.31 45.06
C GLU A 168 -11.32 32.32 44.24
N ALA A 169 -11.22 32.07 42.92
CA ALA A 169 -12.36 32.06 42.02
C ALA A 169 -13.46 31.09 42.47
N LEU A 170 -13.09 29.82 42.76
CA LEU A 170 -14.06 28.82 43.20
C LEU A 170 -14.67 29.15 44.57
N THR A 171 -13.87 29.69 45.50
CA THR A 171 -14.38 30.12 46.81
C THR A 171 -15.40 31.26 46.66
N GLN A 172 -15.08 32.26 45.82
CA GLN A 172 -15.97 33.39 45.54
C GLN A 172 -17.29 32.92 44.91
N LEU A 173 -17.22 32.04 43.91
CA LEU A 173 -18.41 31.46 43.27
C LEU A 173 -19.32 30.78 44.29
N VAL A 174 -18.74 29.95 45.15
CA VAL A 174 -19.48 29.20 46.17
C VAL A 174 -20.10 30.12 47.21
N ASP A 175 -19.36 31.13 47.68
CA ASP A 175 -19.86 32.07 48.68
C ASP A 175 -21.04 32.89 48.14
N LEU A 176 -20.96 33.36 46.88
CA LEU A 176 -22.08 34.03 46.21
C LEU A 176 -23.28 33.09 45.99
N ALA A 177 -23.03 31.84 45.58
CA ALA A 177 -24.07 30.84 45.44
C ALA A 177 -24.75 30.50 46.78
N ARG A 178 -23.98 30.49 47.89
CA ARG A 178 -24.48 30.30 49.26
C ARG A 178 -25.30 31.50 49.74
N GLN A 179 -24.93 32.71 49.34
CA GLN A 179 -25.68 33.95 49.59
C GLN A 179 -26.94 34.07 48.74
N GLY A 180 -27.22 33.13 47.83
CA GLY A 180 -28.43 33.10 47.02
C GLY A 180 -28.37 33.96 45.75
N VAL A 181 -27.17 34.37 45.32
CA VAL A 181 -26.99 35.02 44.02
C VAL A 181 -27.28 34.00 42.92
N GLY A 182 -28.41 34.14 42.24
CA GLY A 182 -28.92 33.12 41.31
C GLY A 182 -28.03 32.90 40.09
N ALA A 183 -27.33 33.94 39.61
CA ALA A 183 -26.31 33.79 38.57
C ALA A 183 -25.15 32.89 39.04
N ALA A 184 -24.63 33.13 40.25
CA ALA A 184 -23.58 32.31 40.87
C ALA A 184 -24.06 30.87 41.11
N ARG A 185 -25.34 30.68 41.46
CA ARG A 185 -25.89 29.34 41.65
C ARG A 185 -25.92 28.53 40.36
N LYS A 186 -26.29 29.16 39.24
CA LYS A 186 -26.27 28.50 37.92
C LYS A 186 -24.86 28.09 37.51
N GLU A 187 -23.89 28.99 37.66
CA GLU A 187 -22.48 28.71 37.38
C GLU A 187 -21.94 27.59 38.28
N TYR A 188 -22.26 27.63 39.59
CA TYR A 188 -21.88 26.58 40.53
C TYR A 188 -22.47 25.21 40.16
N ASP A 189 -23.75 25.15 39.81
CA ASP A 189 -24.43 23.90 39.46
C ASP A 189 -23.83 23.27 38.18
N ALA A 190 -23.32 24.11 37.26
CA ALA A 190 -22.61 23.69 36.05
C ALA A 190 -21.13 23.30 36.30
N HIS A 191 -20.54 23.63 37.45
CA HIS A 191 -19.10 23.44 37.70
C HIS A 191 -18.81 22.20 38.57
N PRO A 192 -18.42 21.05 37.99
CA PRO A 192 -18.29 19.78 38.72
C PRO A 192 -17.23 19.84 39.84
N THR A 193 -16.09 20.48 39.59
CA THR A 193 -15.04 20.64 40.61
C THR A 193 -15.47 21.53 41.77
N ALA A 194 -16.22 22.62 41.54
CA ALA A 194 -16.75 23.46 42.61
C ALA A 194 -17.71 22.68 43.51
N ARG A 195 -18.60 21.89 42.88
CA ARG A 195 -19.56 21.04 43.58
C ARG A 195 -18.94 19.98 44.46
N GLU A 196 -17.76 19.51 44.09
CA GLU A 196 -17.06 18.48 44.83
C GLU A 196 -16.15 19.05 45.93
N LEU A 197 -15.35 20.08 45.63
CA LEU A 197 -14.42 20.68 46.59
C LEU A 197 -15.13 21.52 47.65
N TYR A 198 -16.22 22.17 47.26
CA TYR A 198 -16.99 23.06 48.11
C TYR A 198 -18.49 22.72 48.02
N PRO A 199 -18.88 21.53 48.50
CA PRO A 199 -20.25 21.04 48.37
C PRO A 199 -21.25 21.90 49.15
N LEU A 200 -22.26 22.44 48.47
CA LEU A 200 -23.45 23.04 49.10
C LEU A 200 -24.45 21.96 49.56
N SER A 201 -24.23 20.69 49.20
CA SER A 201 -25.00 19.52 49.62
C SER A 201 -24.08 18.28 49.63
N PRO A 202 -24.34 17.26 50.46
CA PRO A 202 -23.47 16.09 50.57
C PRO A 202 -23.16 15.47 49.19
N PRO A 203 -21.88 15.16 48.89
CA PRO A 203 -21.51 14.63 47.59
C PRO A 203 -22.13 13.24 47.37
N THR A 204 -22.65 13.00 46.18
CA THR A 204 -23.23 11.69 45.83
C THR A 204 -22.14 10.63 45.66
N PRO A 205 -22.44 9.33 45.79
CA PRO A 205 -21.47 8.26 45.52
C PRO A 205 -20.85 8.33 44.12
N ALA A 206 -21.62 8.75 43.11
CA ALA A 206 -21.11 8.95 41.75
C ALA A 206 -20.11 10.12 41.68
N MET A 207 -20.38 11.24 42.36
CA MET A 207 -19.45 12.36 42.48
C MET A 207 -18.15 11.94 43.18
N LEU A 208 -18.23 11.13 44.23
CA LEU A 208 -17.04 10.63 44.95
C LEU A 208 -16.25 9.61 44.11
N LEU A 209 -16.92 8.74 43.37
CA LEU A 209 -16.27 7.78 42.47
C LEU A 209 -15.48 8.49 41.36
N CYS A 210 -16.13 9.44 40.69
CA CYS A 210 -15.62 10.11 39.50
C CYS A 210 -14.81 11.38 39.79
N GLY A 211 -14.82 11.84 41.05
CA GLY A 211 -14.23 13.08 41.51
C GLY A 211 -12.77 12.99 41.96
N VAL A 212 -12.28 14.08 42.55
CA VAL A 212 -10.89 14.29 43.01
C VAL A 212 -10.64 13.98 44.47
N THR A 213 -11.65 14.09 45.31
CA THR A 213 -11.53 14.08 46.78
C THR A 213 -11.38 12.68 47.35
N ALA A 214 -11.99 11.67 46.72
CA ALA A 214 -11.97 10.30 47.20
C ALA A 214 -10.59 9.64 47.02
N SER A 215 -10.12 8.97 48.08
CA SER A 215 -8.94 8.10 48.01
C SER A 215 -9.22 6.87 47.14
N PRO A 216 -8.18 6.14 46.67
CA PRO A 216 -8.38 4.89 45.93
C PRO A 216 -9.27 3.87 46.65
N GLN A 217 -9.12 3.74 47.98
CA GLN A 217 -9.94 2.83 48.80
C GLN A 217 -11.41 3.28 48.86
N GLN A 218 -11.64 4.59 49.05
CA GLN A 218 -12.99 5.14 49.05
C GLN A 218 -13.66 4.96 47.68
N ARG A 219 -12.94 5.20 46.57
CA ARG A 219 -13.46 4.96 45.22
C ARG A 219 -13.85 3.50 45.01
N ALA A 220 -13.04 2.55 45.46
CA ALA A 220 -13.39 1.13 45.37
C ALA A 220 -14.68 0.81 46.15
N GLN A 221 -14.85 1.37 47.35
CA GLN A 221 -16.05 1.18 48.15
C GLN A 221 -17.30 1.83 47.52
N HIS A 222 -17.16 3.03 46.95
CA HIS A 222 -18.25 3.69 46.23
C HIS A 222 -18.62 2.94 44.95
N ALA A 223 -17.64 2.41 44.21
CA ALA A 223 -17.87 1.59 43.04
C ALA A 223 -18.64 0.30 43.39
N ASP A 224 -18.26 -0.38 44.48
CA ASP A 224 -18.94 -1.60 44.97
C ASP A 224 -20.38 -1.31 45.43
N ASN A 225 -20.61 -0.19 46.11
CA ASN A 225 -21.95 0.28 46.47
C ASN A 225 -22.82 0.56 45.24
N LEU A 226 -22.29 1.30 44.27
CA LEU A 226 -22.99 1.61 43.02
C LEU A 226 -23.23 0.36 42.17
N ALA A 227 -22.32 -0.61 42.20
CA ALA A 227 -22.48 -1.90 41.51
C ALA A 227 -23.66 -2.68 42.11
N ARG A 228 -23.74 -2.79 43.44
CA ARG A 228 -24.87 -3.44 44.13
C ARG A 228 -26.21 -2.78 43.84
N GLN A 229 -26.21 -1.48 43.57
CA GLN A 229 -27.42 -0.71 43.25
C GLN A 229 -27.76 -0.70 41.75
N GLY A 230 -26.91 -1.25 40.88
CA GLY A 230 -27.11 -1.24 39.42
C GLY A 230 -26.82 0.11 38.74
N HIS A 231 -26.26 1.10 39.44
CA HIS A 231 -26.00 2.45 38.92
C HIS A 231 -24.53 2.71 38.54
N LEU A 232 -23.64 1.72 38.70
CA LEU A 232 -22.21 1.90 38.46
C LEU A 232 -21.91 2.27 37.00
N LEU A 233 -22.53 1.62 36.03
CA LEU A 233 -22.29 1.88 34.60
C LEU A 233 -22.68 3.31 34.23
N GLU A 234 -23.83 3.77 34.74
CA GLU A 234 -24.29 5.13 34.49
C GLU A 234 -23.36 6.16 35.12
N ALA A 235 -22.87 5.89 36.35
CA ALA A 235 -21.96 6.76 37.06
C ALA A 235 -20.63 6.94 36.33
N VAL A 236 -20.00 5.84 35.86
CA VAL A 236 -18.69 5.94 35.19
C VAL A 236 -18.75 6.52 33.77
N LEU A 237 -19.92 6.44 33.13
CA LEU A 237 -20.18 7.05 31.82
C LEU A 237 -20.66 8.51 31.91
N GLN A 238 -20.82 9.08 33.11
CA GLN A 238 -21.15 10.49 33.24
C GLN A 238 -20.05 11.37 32.61
N PRO A 239 -20.42 12.45 31.89
CA PRO A 239 -19.45 13.43 31.41
C PRO A 239 -18.57 13.95 32.55
N GLY A 240 -17.25 13.95 32.34
CA GLY A 240 -16.28 14.40 33.33
C GLY A 240 -15.87 13.35 34.36
N CYS A 241 -16.28 12.07 34.23
CA CYS A 241 -15.75 11.02 35.09
C CYS A 241 -14.25 10.81 34.87
N ARG A 242 -13.46 10.96 35.94
CA ARG A 242 -12.00 10.82 35.86
C ARG A 242 -11.58 9.37 35.70
N GLU A 243 -10.39 9.19 35.12
CA GLU A 243 -9.73 7.90 34.94
C GLU A 243 -9.73 7.03 36.22
N SER A 244 -9.47 7.63 37.38
CA SER A 244 -9.47 6.93 38.67
C SER A 244 -10.82 6.28 39.02
N GLY A 245 -11.94 6.88 38.61
CA GLY A 245 -13.27 6.31 38.79
C GLY A 245 -13.51 5.13 37.86
N LEU A 246 -13.07 5.25 36.60
CA LEU A 246 -13.13 4.16 35.61
C LEU A 246 -12.29 2.96 36.03
N ARG A 247 -11.06 3.17 36.51
CA ARG A 247 -10.20 2.09 37.03
C ARG A 247 -10.85 1.32 38.19
N ALA A 248 -11.55 2.02 39.09
CA ALA A 248 -12.28 1.38 40.18
C ALA A 248 -13.56 0.65 39.71
N GLY A 249 -14.24 1.20 38.69
CA GLY A 249 -15.52 0.67 38.20
C GLY A 249 -15.38 -0.53 37.25
N ILE A 250 -14.40 -0.51 36.34
CA ILE A 250 -14.25 -1.51 35.27
C ILE A 250 -14.21 -2.94 35.82
N PRO A 251 -13.33 -3.31 36.78
CA PRO A 251 -13.27 -4.69 37.27
C PRO A 251 -14.60 -5.18 37.88
N LEU A 252 -15.37 -4.29 38.49
CA LEU A 252 -16.66 -4.62 39.12
C LEU A 252 -17.78 -4.77 38.09
N LEU A 253 -17.79 -3.95 37.05
CA LEU A 253 -18.76 -4.04 35.94
C LEU A 253 -18.65 -5.35 35.15
N PHE A 254 -17.49 -6.01 35.22
CA PHE A 254 -17.22 -7.30 34.58
C PHE A 254 -17.06 -8.46 35.59
N ARG A 255 -17.47 -8.28 36.85
CA ARG A 255 -17.26 -9.27 37.93
C ARG A 255 -18.01 -10.58 37.69
N ASP A 256 -19.27 -10.48 37.29
CA ASP A 256 -20.22 -11.60 37.15
C ASP A 256 -20.49 -12.00 35.69
N GLY A 257 -19.83 -11.35 34.72
CA GLY A 257 -20.04 -11.58 33.29
C GLY A 257 -19.77 -10.34 32.44
N ALA A 258 -20.11 -10.42 31.15
CA ALA A 258 -20.00 -9.30 30.23
C ALA A 258 -20.94 -8.14 30.62
N CYS A 259 -20.44 -6.91 30.63
CA CYS A 259 -21.26 -5.73 30.84
C CYS A 259 -22.37 -5.68 29.75
N PRO A 260 -23.66 -5.68 30.13
CA PRO A 260 -24.75 -5.82 29.17
C PRO A 260 -25.08 -4.52 28.43
N GLY A 261 -25.42 -4.64 27.15
CA GLY A 261 -26.00 -3.59 26.32
C GLY A 261 -25.01 -2.67 25.58
N PRO A 262 -25.53 -1.72 24.79
CA PRO A 262 -24.72 -0.84 23.93
C PRO A 262 -23.75 0.06 24.71
N ARG A 263 -24.10 0.40 25.96
CA ARG A 263 -23.26 1.21 26.86
C ARG A 263 -21.98 0.50 27.31
N CYS A 264 -21.91 -0.82 27.16
CA CYS A 264 -20.67 -1.58 27.34
C CYS A 264 -19.61 -1.22 26.30
N LEU A 265 -20.02 -1.03 25.04
CA LEU A 265 -19.12 -0.59 23.98
C LEU A 265 -18.57 0.81 24.30
N GLU A 266 -19.43 1.74 24.73
CA GLU A 266 -19.03 3.08 25.16
C GLU A 266 -17.97 3.03 26.26
N LEU A 267 -18.16 2.16 27.27
CA LEU A 267 -17.20 1.97 28.34
C LEU A 267 -15.85 1.43 27.81
N MET A 268 -15.88 0.45 26.91
CA MET A 268 -14.65 -0.13 26.34
C MET A 268 -13.91 0.87 25.44
N VAL A 269 -14.63 1.66 24.63
CA VAL A 269 -14.06 2.77 23.85
C VAL A 269 -13.40 3.80 24.77
N LEU A 270 -14.07 4.15 25.87
CA LEU A 270 -13.54 5.12 26.83
C LEU A 270 -12.28 4.58 27.54
N ALA A 271 -12.33 3.32 28.01
CA ALA A 271 -11.19 2.65 28.64
C ALA A 271 -9.99 2.51 27.69
N GLN A 272 -10.25 2.25 26.40
CA GLN A 272 -9.24 2.23 25.36
C GLN A 272 -8.62 3.61 25.14
N ARG A 273 -9.45 4.65 24.95
CA ARG A 273 -8.99 6.03 24.73
C ARG A 273 -8.07 6.49 25.86
N LEU A 274 -8.38 6.09 27.09
CA LEU A 274 -7.61 6.40 28.29
C LEU A 274 -6.49 5.37 28.60
N ARG A 275 -6.33 4.33 27.78
CA ARG A 275 -5.31 3.27 27.90
C ARG A 275 -5.28 2.59 29.28
N LEU A 276 -6.45 2.27 29.82
CA LEU A 276 -6.56 1.68 31.16
C LEU A 276 -6.08 0.22 31.18
N PRO A 277 -5.13 -0.17 32.06
CA PRO A 277 -4.61 -1.54 32.11
C PRO A 277 -5.67 -2.56 32.54
N GLU A 278 -6.65 -2.15 33.35
CA GLU A 278 -7.74 -3.01 33.83
C GLU A 278 -8.57 -3.57 32.66
N ARG A 279 -8.61 -2.87 31.52
CA ARG A 279 -9.21 -3.37 30.28
C ARG A 279 -8.56 -4.68 29.84
N PHE A 280 -7.24 -4.78 29.86
CA PHE A 280 -6.53 -5.99 29.44
C PHE A 280 -6.81 -7.14 30.41
N GLY A 281 -6.77 -6.87 31.73
CA GLY A 281 -7.12 -7.87 32.73
C GLY A 281 -8.54 -8.44 32.56
N VAL A 282 -9.50 -7.59 32.17
CA VAL A 282 -10.86 -8.04 31.83
C VAL A 282 -10.87 -8.87 30.54
N LEU A 283 -10.21 -8.41 29.47
CA LEU A 283 -10.17 -9.12 28.20
C LEU A 283 -9.46 -10.49 28.30
N GLU A 284 -8.40 -10.58 29.10
CA GLU A 284 -7.65 -11.81 29.35
C GLU A 284 -8.40 -12.76 30.30
N GLY A 285 -8.85 -12.24 31.45
CA GLY A 285 -9.46 -13.05 32.50
C GLY A 285 -10.91 -13.45 32.25
N ARG A 286 -11.62 -12.76 31.35
CA ARG A 286 -13.07 -12.95 31.10
C ARG A 286 -13.42 -13.22 29.64
N ALA A 287 -12.43 -13.53 28.79
CA ALA A 287 -12.61 -13.78 27.35
C ALA A 287 -13.80 -14.71 27.04
N SER A 288 -13.89 -15.85 27.73
CA SER A 288 -14.92 -16.87 27.45
C SER A 288 -16.35 -16.35 27.71
N LEU A 289 -16.55 -15.68 28.85
CA LEU A 289 -17.85 -15.07 29.21
C LEU A 289 -18.21 -13.92 28.27
N LEU A 290 -17.22 -13.12 27.87
CA LEU A 290 -17.40 -12.03 26.91
C LEU A 290 -17.80 -12.57 25.53
N VAL A 291 -17.13 -13.60 25.03
CA VAL A 291 -17.48 -14.26 23.76
C VAL A 291 -18.88 -14.84 23.84
N GLN A 292 -19.23 -15.54 24.92
CA GLN A 292 -20.57 -16.11 25.09
C GLN A 292 -21.67 -15.04 24.99
N TRP A 293 -21.52 -13.92 25.69
CA TRP A 293 -22.47 -12.81 25.61
C TRP A 293 -22.48 -12.12 24.25
N LEU A 294 -21.29 -11.87 23.68
CA LEU A 294 -21.13 -11.17 22.41
C LEU A 294 -21.73 -11.99 21.25
N TRP A 295 -21.69 -13.31 21.34
CA TRP A 295 -22.19 -14.24 20.32
C TRP A 295 -23.67 -14.04 19.99
N ASP A 296 -24.46 -13.67 21.00
CA ASP A 296 -25.91 -13.45 20.89
C ASP A 296 -26.28 -12.01 20.49
N GLN A 297 -25.29 -11.11 20.35
CA GLN A 297 -25.52 -9.72 19.94
C GLN A 297 -25.72 -9.57 18.42
N PRO A 298 -26.33 -8.44 17.96
CA PRO A 298 -26.40 -8.12 16.53
C PRO A 298 -25.01 -8.05 15.87
N ALA A 299 -24.91 -8.47 14.61
CA ALA A 299 -23.61 -8.54 13.90
C ALA A 299 -22.89 -7.19 13.79
N THR A 300 -23.62 -6.09 13.69
CA THR A 300 -23.06 -4.72 13.72
C THR A 300 -22.37 -4.45 15.05
N PHE A 301 -23.03 -4.78 16.16
CA PHE A 301 -22.48 -4.64 17.50
C PHE A 301 -21.24 -5.53 17.72
N GLN A 302 -21.27 -6.76 17.22
CA GLN A 302 -20.12 -7.66 17.28
C GLN A 302 -18.90 -7.08 16.57
N ARG A 303 -19.11 -6.54 15.35
CA ARG A 303 -18.05 -5.90 14.57
C ARG A 303 -17.45 -4.73 15.33
N ASP A 304 -18.29 -3.82 15.82
CA ASP A 304 -17.83 -2.60 16.50
C ASP A 304 -17.11 -2.94 17.81
N PHE A 305 -17.61 -3.93 18.56
CA PHE A 305 -16.98 -4.40 19.78
C PHE A 305 -15.63 -5.06 19.51
N LEU A 306 -15.54 -6.02 18.58
CA LEU A 306 -14.29 -6.68 18.24
C LEU A 306 -13.25 -5.66 17.75
N ARG A 307 -13.63 -4.74 16.85
CA ARG A 307 -12.74 -3.69 16.34
C ARG A 307 -12.19 -2.80 17.45
N THR A 308 -13.05 -2.36 18.37
CA THR A 308 -12.66 -1.52 19.50
C THR A 308 -11.77 -2.28 20.47
N THR A 309 -12.11 -3.52 20.80
CA THR A 309 -11.46 -4.27 21.87
C THR A 309 -10.15 -4.92 21.49
N THR A 310 -9.95 -5.33 20.24
CA THR A 310 -8.72 -6.01 19.82
C THR A 310 -7.70 -5.07 19.17
N GLU A 311 -8.10 -3.83 18.85
CA GLU A 311 -7.26 -2.85 18.12
C GLU A 311 -6.76 -3.37 16.78
N ARG A 312 -7.54 -4.26 16.15
CA ARG A 312 -7.20 -4.90 14.88
C ARG A 312 -7.88 -4.22 13.71
N GLY A 313 -7.28 -4.40 12.53
CA GLY A 313 -7.85 -3.97 11.26
C GLY A 313 -9.17 -4.66 10.94
N SER A 314 -9.94 -4.09 10.01
CA SER A 314 -11.22 -4.61 9.52
C SER A 314 -11.12 -6.08 9.11
N ASP A 315 -10.06 -6.43 8.38
CA ASP A 315 -9.92 -7.73 7.73
C ASP A 315 -9.90 -8.89 8.74
N ARG A 316 -9.32 -8.64 9.92
CA ARG A 316 -9.28 -9.62 11.00
C ARG A 316 -10.62 -9.77 11.70
N VAL A 317 -11.31 -8.65 11.93
CA VAL A 317 -12.66 -8.68 12.51
C VAL A 317 -13.61 -9.38 11.56
N ASP A 318 -13.55 -9.06 10.27
CA ASP A 318 -14.38 -9.71 9.26
C ASP A 318 -14.02 -11.21 9.14
N ALA A 319 -12.75 -11.60 9.28
CA ALA A 319 -12.36 -13.01 9.36
C ALA A 319 -12.99 -13.74 10.57
N LEU A 320 -13.01 -13.12 11.74
CA LEU A 320 -13.69 -13.68 12.94
C LEU A 320 -15.20 -13.81 12.73
N LEU A 321 -15.83 -12.83 12.08
CA LEU A 321 -17.25 -12.87 11.76
C LEU A 321 -17.58 -13.94 10.70
N LEU A 322 -16.69 -14.17 9.73
CA LEU A 322 -16.82 -15.27 8.78
C LEU A 322 -16.79 -16.63 9.50
N LEU A 323 -15.89 -16.82 10.46
CA LEU A 323 -15.85 -18.04 11.29
C LEU A 323 -17.16 -18.28 12.05
N ARG A 324 -17.75 -17.21 12.62
CA ARG A 324 -19.07 -17.30 13.27
C ARG A 324 -20.18 -17.72 12.30
N ALA A 325 -20.09 -17.36 11.04
CA ALA A 325 -21.03 -17.79 10.01
C ALA A 325 -20.75 -19.21 9.47
N GLY A 326 -19.81 -19.94 10.07
CA GLY A 326 -19.33 -21.24 9.55
C GLY A 326 -18.54 -21.14 8.25
N THR A 327 -18.16 -19.92 7.87
CA THR A 327 -17.40 -19.64 6.64
C THR A 327 -15.91 -19.55 6.95
N ARG A 328 -15.11 -19.92 5.96
CA ARG A 328 -13.66 -20.05 6.08
C ARG A 328 -12.96 -18.75 5.65
N PRO A 329 -12.35 -17.99 6.56
CA PRO A 329 -11.56 -16.81 6.19
C PRO A 329 -10.17 -17.23 5.67
N SER A 330 -9.42 -16.25 5.18
CA SER A 330 -7.97 -16.43 4.98
C SER A 330 -7.30 -16.73 6.32
N VAL A 331 -6.40 -17.70 6.31
CA VAL A 331 -5.60 -18.08 7.49
C VAL A 331 -4.72 -16.90 7.90
N LEU A 332 -4.19 -16.14 6.93
CA LEU A 332 -3.31 -14.99 7.15
C LEU A 332 -3.97 -13.89 7.99
N ALA A 333 -5.27 -13.64 7.80
CA ALA A 333 -6.01 -12.64 8.56
C ALA A 333 -6.00 -12.91 10.08
N LEU A 334 -5.73 -14.16 10.49
CA LEU A 334 -5.82 -14.64 11.87
C LEU A 334 -4.46 -15.07 12.46
N THR A 335 -3.39 -15.14 11.67
CA THR A 335 -2.07 -15.58 12.16
C THR A 335 -1.20 -14.44 12.65
N THR A 336 -1.22 -13.30 11.96
CA THR A 336 -0.34 -12.17 12.27
C THR A 336 -1.15 -10.90 12.46
N PRO A 337 -1.05 -10.24 13.62
CA PRO A 337 -0.37 -10.63 14.88
C PRO A 337 -1.01 -11.84 15.61
N PRO A 338 -0.42 -12.40 16.69
CA PRO A 338 -1.02 -13.51 17.43
C PRO A 338 -2.45 -13.22 17.93
N LEU A 339 -3.28 -14.26 18.06
CA LEU A 339 -4.64 -14.14 18.61
C LEU A 339 -4.58 -13.65 20.06
N THR A 340 -5.41 -12.66 20.36
CA THR A 340 -5.72 -12.28 21.75
C THR A 340 -6.56 -13.37 22.42
N PRO A 341 -6.67 -13.39 23.75
CA PRO A 341 -7.52 -14.37 24.44
C PRO A 341 -8.99 -14.32 24.00
N LEU A 342 -9.53 -13.12 23.77
CA LEU A 342 -10.88 -12.94 23.24
C LEU A 342 -11.05 -13.61 21.87
N GLU A 343 -10.10 -13.41 20.97
CA GLU A 343 -10.13 -14.01 19.62
C GLU A 343 -9.92 -15.53 19.66
N SER A 344 -9.15 -16.02 20.62
CA SER A 344 -8.93 -17.46 20.83
C SER A 344 -10.20 -18.14 21.32
N GLU A 345 -10.89 -17.56 22.30
CA GLU A 345 -12.20 -18.05 22.76
C GLU A 345 -13.26 -17.95 21.66
N TRP A 346 -13.20 -16.91 20.82
CA TRP A 346 -14.08 -16.76 19.67
C TRP A 346 -13.88 -17.91 18.66
N LEU A 347 -12.62 -18.24 18.35
CA LEU A 347 -12.27 -19.36 17.46
C LEU A 347 -12.77 -20.70 18.02
N GLU A 348 -12.57 -20.96 19.32
CA GLU A 348 -13.02 -22.20 19.97
C GLU A 348 -14.56 -22.29 20.03
N ARG A 349 -15.26 -21.15 20.19
CA ARG A 349 -16.73 -21.09 20.08
C ARG A 349 -17.20 -21.39 18.65
N ALA A 350 -16.63 -20.73 17.65
CA ALA A 350 -16.95 -20.94 16.24
C ALA A 350 -16.74 -22.40 15.82
N TYR A 351 -15.65 -23.03 16.28
CA TYR A 351 -15.35 -24.42 16.02
C TYR A 351 -16.40 -25.38 16.62
N ARG A 352 -16.86 -25.12 17.85
CA ARG A 352 -17.92 -25.92 18.49
C ARG A 352 -19.25 -25.85 17.75
N GLU A 353 -19.60 -24.70 17.19
CA GLU A 353 -20.84 -24.53 16.41
C GLU A 353 -20.70 -25.05 14.97
N HIS A 354 -19.50 -24.99 14.40
CA HIS A 354 -19.22 -25.39 13.02
C HIS A 354 -18.02 -26.35 12.94
N PRO A 355 -18.21 -27.66 13.20
CA PRO A 355 -17.12 -28.66 13.13
C PRO A 355 -16.39 -28.72 11.78
N ALA A 356 -17.04 -28.29 10.69
CA ALA A 356 -16.44 -28.17 9.35
C ALA A 356 -15.27 -27.16 9.27
N LEU A 357 -15.06 -26.35 10.31
CA LEU A 357 -13.92 -25.44 10.46
C LEU A 357 -12.65 -26.13 10.98
N SER A 358 -12.70 -27.41 11.41
CA SER A 358 -11.53 -28.16 11.94
C SER A 358 -10.24 -27.95 11.14
N PRO A 359 -10.24 -28.06 9.79
CA PRO A 359 -9.01 -27.92 9.01
C PRO A 359 -8.34 -26.55 9.19
N ILE A 360 -9.12 -25.47 9.25
CA ILE A 360 -8.57 -24.12 9.45
C ILE A 360 -8.08 -23.92 10.87
N VAL A 361 -8.84 -24.40 11.86
CA VAL A 361 -8.43 -24.32 13.27
C VAL A 361 -7.12 -25.07 13.50
N GLU A 362 -6.97 -26.23 12.87
CA GLU A 362 -5.74 -27.02 12.91
C GLU A 362 -4.57 -26.28 12.26
N LEU A 363 -4.74 -25.70 11.06
CA LEU A 363 -3.70 -24.88 10.41
C LEU A 363 -3.34 -23.62 11.21
N LEU A 364 -4.31 -22.96 11.85
CA LEU A 364 -4.05 -21.81 12.72
C LEU A 364 -3.23 -22.21 13.96
N ARG A 365 -3.52 -23.38 14.54
CA ARG A 365 -2.75 -23.92 15.67
C ARG A 365 -1.32 -24.29 15.28
N GLU A 366 -1.10 -24.79 14.05
CA GLU A 366 0.25 -25.03 13.51
C GLU A 366 1.09 -23.74 13.55
N GLN A 367 0.54 -22.67 12.98
CA GLN A 367 1.21 -21.37 12.88
C GLN A 367 1.50 -20.75 14.25
N GLN A 368 0.56 -20.87 15.19
CA GLN A 368 0.74 -20.29 16.54
C GLN A 368 1.69 -21.08 17.42
N ARG A 369 1.72 -22.41 17.30
CA ARG A 369 2.52 -23.28 18.17
C ARG A 369 3.87 -23.66 17.57
N GLY A 370 4.13 -23.29 16.32
CA GLY A 370 5.35 -23.61 15.60
C GLY A 370 5.59 -25.12 15.41
N ARG A 371 4.52 -25.93 15.44
CA ARG A 371 4.59 -27.39 15.27
C ARG A 371 3.79 -27.78 14.03
N PRO A 372 4.41 -28.46 13.04
CA PRO A 372 3.73 -28.85 11.81
C PRO A 372 2.54 -29.77 12.15
N VAL A 373 1.36 -29.40 11.67
CA VAL A 373 0.14 -30.20 11.79
C VAL A 373 0.10 -31.24 10.68
N SER A 374 -0.75 -32.26 10.87
CA SER A 374 -0.88 -33.41 9.96
C SER A 374 -1.10 -32.98 8.51
N GLU A 375 -0.42 -33.67 7.60
CA GLU A 375 -0.58 -33.50 6.14
C GLU A 375 -2.05 -33.64 5.69
N ALA A 376 -2.85 -34.41 6.43
CA ALA A 376 -4.27 -34.61 6.19
C ALA A 376 -5.10 -33.31 6.36
N ALA A 377 -4.77 -32.46 7.33
CA ALA A 377 -5.46 -31.20 7.57
C ALA A 377 -5.23 -30.22 6.42
N PHE A 378 -3.96 -30.09 6.00
CA PHE A 378 -3.58 -29.28 4.84
C PHE A 378 -4.26 -29.77 3.56
N GLN A 379 -4.27 -31.10 3.34
CA GLN A 379 -4.94 -31.69 2.18
C GLN A 379 -6.45 -31.43 2.18
N HIS A 380 -7.11 -31.56 3.33
CA HIS A 380 -8.54 -31.27 3.44
C HIS A 380 -8.84 -29.79 3.15
N TRP A 381 -8.03 -28.88 3.71
CA TRP A 381 -8.14 -27.45 3.45
C TRP A 381 -7.97 -27.13 1.96
N ALA A 382 -6.87 -27.53 1.33
CA ALA A 382 -6.56 -27.19 -0.06
C ALA A 382 -7.62 -27.68 -1.06
N ARG A 383 -8.24 -28.85 -0.79
CA ARG A 383 -9.33 -29.40 -1.63
C ARG A 383 -10.58 -28.51 -1.63
N SER A 384 -10.81 -27.75 -0.58
CA SER A 384 -12.09 -27.06 -0.34
C SER A 384 -11.97 -25.55 -0.08
N ALA A 385 -10.76 -25.01 0.03
CA ALA A 385 -10.50 -23.58 0.20
C ALA A 385 -10.84 -22.79 -1.08
N PRO A 386 -11.45 -21.60 -1.01
CA PRO A 386 -11.55 -20.69 -2.16
C PRO A 386 -10.20 -20.50 -2.86
N CYS A 387 -10.20 -20.39 -4.20
CA CYS A 387 -8.95 -20.41 -4.98
C CYS A 387 -7.95 -19.32 -4.55
N ALA A 388 -8.44 -18.10 -4.26
CA ALA A 388 -7.59 -17.01 -3.76
C ALA A 388 -6.86 -17.36 -2.46
N GLN A 389 -7.46 -18.17 -1.58
CA GLN A 389 -6.86 -18.57 -0.31
C GLN A 389 -5.75 -19.62 -0.45
N LEU A 390 -5.57 -20.26 -1.62
CA LEU A 390 -4.43 -21.17 -1.83
C LEU A 390 -3.08 -20.46 -1.65
N HIS A 391 -3.03 -19.14 -1.83
CA HIS A 391 -1.85 -18.33 -1.57
C HIS A 391 -1.38 -18.34 -0.11
N ASP A 392 -2.28 -18.62 0.84
CA ASP A 392 -1.94 -18.76 2.26
C ASP A 392 -0.98 -19.95 2.50
N ALA A 393 -0.85 -20.87 1.54
CA ALA A 393 0.09 -21.99 1.60
C ALA A 393 1.56 -21.55 1.74
N HIS A 394 1.90 -20.33 1.30
CA HIS A 394 3.24 -19.77 1.45
C HIS A 394 3.66 -19.68 2.92
N ASP A 395 2.80 -19.09 3.76
CA ASP A 395 3.06 -18.86 5.17
C ASP A 395 2.93 -20.14 5.99
N LEU A 396 2.20 -21.12 5.47
CA LEU A 396 2.04 -22.44 6.07
C LEU A 396 3.29 -23.34 5.95
N GLY A 397 4.39 -22.89 5.34
CA GLY A 397 5.62 -23.67 5.23
C GLY A 397 5.49 -24.83 4.24
N PRO A 398 5.67 -24.57 2.93
CA PRO A 398 5.42 -25.57 1.90
C PRO A 398 6.49 -26.69 1.92
N SER A 399 6.06 -27.90 2.28
CA SER A 399 6.81 -29.13 2.06
C SER A 399 6.53 -29.68 0.64
N PRO A 400 7.36 -30.61 0.11
CA PRO A 400 7.05 -31.27 -1.16
C PRO A 400 5.65 -31.92 -1.18
N ALA A 401 5.24 -32.57 -0.08
CA ALA A 401 3.91 -33.18 0.03
C ALA A 401 2.79 -32.13 -0.07
N ARG A 402 2.93 -31.01 0.63
CA ARG A 402 1.96 -29.90 0.59
C ARG A 402 1.90 -29.25 -0.79
N LEU A 403 3.05 -29.06 -1.44
CA LEU A 403 3.08 -28.54 -2.81
C LEU A 403 2.43 -29.49 -3.81
N ARG A 404 2.57 -30.81 -3.62
CA ARG A 404 1.83 -31.79 -4.43
C ARG A 404 0.32 -31.67 -4.23
N VAL A 405 -0.13 -31.45 -3.01
CA VAL A 405 -1.55 -31.17 -2.71
C VAL A 405 -2.02 -29.90 -3.43
N ILE A 406 -1.20 -28.84 -3.45
CA ILE A 406 -1.50 -27.62 -4.21
C ILE A 406 -1.57 -27.92 -5.72
N ALA A 407 -0.64 -28.71 -6.26
CA ALA A 407 -0.68 -29.13 -7.66
C ALA A 407 -1.96 -29.93 -7.99
N GLN A 408 -2.43 -30.80 -7.08
CA GLN A 408 -3.70 -31.52 -7.26
C GLN A 408 -4.92 -30.58 -7.32
N ALA A 409 -4.85 -29.40 -6.69
CA ALA A 409 -5.90 -28.40 -6.73
C ALA A 409 -6.03 -27.68 -8.09
N GLN A 410 -5.09 -27.90 -9.03
CA GLN A 410 -5.09 -27.27 -10.37
C GLN A 410 -6.40 -27.50 -11.15
N THR A 411 -7.07 -28.63 -10.94
CA THR A 411 -8.34 -28.96 -11.58
C THR A 411 -9.48 -27.99 -11.24
N ARG A 412 -9.43 -27.38 -10.04
CA ARG A 412 -10.41 -26.41 -9.55
C ARG A 412 -9.90 -24.97 -9.63
N CYS A 413 -8.59 -24.78 -9.38
CA CYS A 413 -7.95 -23.48 -9.24
C CYS A 413 -6.65 -23.43 -10.07
N PRO A 414 -6.73 -23.47 -11.42
CA PRO A 414 -5.55 -23.64 -12.27
C PRO A 414 -4.56 -22.48 -12.15
N GLN A 415 -5.05 -21.23 -12.12
CA GLN A 415 -4.18 -20.05 -12.05
C GLN A 415 -3.53 -19.91 -10.67
N ASP A 416 -4.29 -19.99 -9.59
CA ASP A 416 -3.78 -19.86 -8.22
C ASP A 416 -2.79 -20.97 -7.86
N ALA A 417 -3.06 -22.23 -8.26
CA ALA A 417 -2.14 -23.34 -8.01
C ALA A 417 -0.77 -23.10 -8.69
N ILE A 418 -0.77 -22.65 -9.95
CA ILE A 418 0.46 -22.33 -10.68
C ILE A 418 1.18 -21.14 -10.07
N ALA A 419 0.45 -20.09 -9.67
CA ALA A 419 1.02 -18.93 -9.00
C ALA A 419 1.75 -19.32 -7.70
N VAL A 420 1.15 -20.18 -6.88
CA VAL A 420 1.77 -20.70 -5.66
C VAL A 420 3.00 -21.55 -5.98
N LEU A 421 2.87 -22.52 -6.90
CA LEU A 421 3.97 -23.41 -7.28
C LEU A 421 5.17 -22.65 -7.84
N SER A 422 4.93 -21.62 -8.68
CA SER A 422 5.98 -20.82 -9.32
C SER A 422 7.00 -20.24 -8.33
N ARG A 423 6.58 -19.94 -7.10
CA ARG A 423 7.44 -19.36 -6.05
C ARG A 423 8.33 -20.40 -5.36
N HIS A 424 7.99 -21.68 -5.47
CA HIS A 424 8.60 -22.74 -4.65
C HIS A 424 9.29 -23.84 -5.46
N VAL A 425 8.91 -24.04 -6.73
CA VAL A 425 9.50 -25.11 -7.56
C VAL A 425 11.02 -24.95 -7.74
N ALA A 426 11.53 -23.73 -7.82
CA ALA A 426 12.96 -23.46 -7.92
C ALA A 426 13.76 -23.89 -6.66
N THR A 427 13.12 -23.93 -5.49
CA THR A 427 13.78 -24.26 -4.22
C THR A 427 13.72 -25.76 -3.91
N LEU A 428 12.91 -26.52 -4.65
CA LEU A 428 12.79 -27.96 -4.45
C LEU A 428 14.04 -28.71 -4.92
N PRO A 429 14.40 -29.82 -4.25
CA PRO A 429 15.42 -30.72 -4.78
C PRO A 429 14.93 -31.33 -6.10
N PRO A 430 15.82 -31.53 -7.11
CA PRO A 430 15.44 -32.08 -8.40
C PRO A 430 14.68 -33.41 -8.31
N THR A 431 15.01 -34.26 -7.32
CA THR A 431 14.37 -35.56 -7.10
C THR A 431 12.90 -35.47 -6.67
N ALA A 432 12.47 -34.36 -6.05
CA ALA A 432 11.09 -34.18 -5.61
C ALA A 432 10.19 -33.52 -6.67
N LEU A 433 10.78 -32.81 -7.63
CA LEU A 433 10.02 -32.06 -8.65
C LEU A 433 9.08 -32.92 -9.48
N PRO A 434 9.49 -34.08 -10.03
CA PRO A 434 8.61 -34.95 -10.80
C PRO A 434 7.34 -35.35 -10.05
N ASP A 435 7.47 -35.67 -8.76
CA ASP A 435 6.36 -36.12 -7.91
C ASP A 435 5.39 -34.98 -7.58
N VAL A 436 5.93 -33.79 -7.27
CA VAL A 436 5.14 -32.59 -6.97
C VAL A 436 4.34 -32.12 -8.18
N LEU A 437 4.95 -32.17 -9.37
CA LEU A 437 4.38 -31.61 -10.60
C LEU A 437 3.60 -32.62 -11.45
N GLU A 438 3.57 -33.90 -11.06
CA GLU A 438 2.81 -34.96 -11.71
C GLU A 438 1.33 -34.61 -11.99
N PRO A 439 0.60 -33.89 -11.10
CA PRO A 439 -0.79 -33.51 -11.36
C PRO A 439 -0.99 -32.42 -12.43
N LEU A 440 0.07 -31.73 -12.85
CA LEU A 440 -0.03 -30.61 -13.81
C LEU A 440 -0.07 -31.10 -15.25
N THR A 441 -0.82 -30.37 -16.09
CA THR A 441 -0.84 -30.57 -17.55
C THR A 441 0.42 -30.03 -18.24
N ALA A 442 0.66 -30.44 -19.49
CA ALA A 442 1.76 -29.94 -20.31
C ALA A 442 1.77 -28.40 -20.44
N GLU A 443 0.61 -27.80 -20.75
CA GLU A 443 0.48 -26.34 -20.88
C GLU A 443 0.84 -25.63 -19.57
N GLN A 444 0.37 -26.16 -18.43
CA GLN A 444 0.70 -25.62 -17.10
C GLN A 444 2.18 -25.76 -16.76
N LEU A 445 2.84 -26.85 -17.15
CA LEU A 445 4.28 -27.01 -16.98
C LEU A 445 5.06 -25.97 -17.78
N LEU A 446 4.63 -25.68 -19.01
CA LEU A 446 5.25 -24.64 -19.84
C LEU A 446 5.13 -23.24 -19.22
N LEU A 447 4.05 -22.94 -18.50
CA LEU A 447 3.92 -21.70 -17.72
C LEU A 447 4.95 -21.60 -16.58
N LEU A 448 5.39 -22.74 -16.03
CA LEU A 448 6.40 -22.80 -14.98
C LEU A 448 7.84 -22.85 -15.50
N ARG A 449 8.05 -22.94 -16.82
CA ARG A 449 9.36 -23.18 -17.46
C ARG A 449 10.51 -22.33 -16.91
N VAL A 450 10.28 -21.02 -16.75
CA VAL A 450 11.27 -20.08 -16.23
C VAL A 450 11.54 -20.23 -14.72
N ASN A 451 10.58 -20.79 -13.98
CA ASN A 451 10.64 -20.98 -12.53
C ASN A 451 11.22 -22.35 -12.13
N LEU A 452 11.24 -23.33 -13.04
CA LEU A 452 11.80 -24.66 -12.76
C LEU A 452 13.32 -24.63 -12.51
N GLY A 453 14.00 -23.54 -12.88
CA GLY A 453 15.45 -23.41 -12.73
C GLY A 453 16.24 -24.35 -13.63
N LEU A 454 15.69 -24.71 -14.79
CA LEU A 454 16.34 -25.60 -15.77
C LEU A 454 17.59 -24.97 -16.40
N GLY A 455 17.83 -23.66 -16.23
CA GLY A 455 19.06 -23.00 -16.63
C GLY A 455 20.29 -23.32 -15.75
N SER A 456 20.10 -24.00 -14.61
CA SER A 456 21.22 -24.52 -13.80
C SER A 456 21.77 -25.83 -14.40
N PRO A 457 23.09 -25.94 -14.66
CA PRO A 457 23.71 -27.17 -15.20
C PRO A 457 23.35 -28.44 -14.43
N GLU A 458 23.51 -28.42 -13.10
CA GLU A 458 23.28 -29.58 -12.24
C GLU A 458 21.82 -30.02 -12.26
N ARG A 459 20.89 -29.05 -12.27
CA ARG A 459 19.46 -29.34 -12.30
C ARG A 459 19.01 -29.79 -13.68
N ALA A 460 19.56 -29.21 -14.75
CA ALA A 460 19.31 -29.61 -16.12
C ALA A 460 19.68 -31.09 -16.34
N GLU A 461 20.85 -31.49 -15.88
CA GLU A 461 21.32 -32.88 -15.97
C GLU A 461 20.43 -33.85 -15.18
N ALA A 462 20.05 -33.48 -13.95
CA ALA A 462 19.22 -34.30 -13.08
C ALA A 462 17.78 -34.48 -13.59
N LEU A 463 17.23 -33.47 -14.27
CA LEU A 463 15.84 -33.46 -14.75
C LEU A 463 15.70 -33.78 -16.23
N PHE A 464 16.80 -33.98 -16.97
CA PHE A 464 16.77 -34.16 -18.42
C PHE A 464 15.83 -35.29 -18.86
N ASP A 465 15.96 -36.47 -18.26
CA ASP A 465 15.15 -37.65 -18.64
C ASP A 465 13.66 -37.37 -18.38
N TRP A 466 13.33 -36.75 -17.23
CA TRP A 466 11.96 -36.33 -16.91
C TRP A 466 11.43 -35.29 -17.90
N VAL A 467 12.22 -34.29 -18.30
CA VAL A 467 11.83 -33.28 -19.30
C VAL A 467 11.50 -33.96 -20.64
N MET A 468 12.37 -34.86 -21.10
CA MET A 468 12.19 -35.57 -22.36
C MET A 468 10.98 -36.50 -22.37
N GLU A 469 10.64 -37.09 -21.22
CA GLU A 469 9.47 -37.96 -21.06
C GLU A 469 8.17 -37.20 -20.85
N ARG A 470 8.21 -36.12 -20.08
CA ARG A 470 7.01 -35.42 -19.62
C ARG A 470 6.54 -34.36 -20.59
N GLU A 471 7.42 -33.46 -21.02
CA GLU A 471 7.09 -32.34 -21.90
C GLU A 471 8.35 -31.78 -22.59
N PRO A 472 8.66 -32.24 -23.82
CA PRO A 472 9.84 -31.81 -24.57
C PRO A 472 9.91 -30.30 -24.85
N GLY A 473 8.79 -29.57 -24.81
CA GLY A 473 8.78 -28.11 -24.92
C GLY A 473 9.52 -27.40 -23.79
N LEU A 474 9.78 -28.07 -22.66
CA LEU A 474 10.61 -27.56 -21.56
C LEU A 474 12.11 -27.55 -21.88
N LEU A 475 12.55 -28.14 -23.00
CA LEU A 475 13.92 -28.01 -23.49
C LEU A 475 14.28 -26.55 -23.75
N GLU A 476 13.30 -25.70 -24.10
CA GLU A 476 13.51 -24.27 -24.23
C GLU A 476 13.77 -23.64 -22.85
N GLY A 477 15.03 -23.30 -22.57
CA GLY A 477 15.47 -22.79 -21.26
C GLY A 477 16.18 -23.82 -20.38
N LEU A 478 16.33 -25.06 -20.85
CA LEU A 478 17.20 -26.04 -20.22
C LEU A 478 18.66 -25.78 -20.61
N ALA A 479 19.55 -25.76 -19.62
CA ALA A 479 20.99 -25.61 -19.84
C ALA A 479 21.53 -26.85 -20.54
N ALA A 480 21.89 -26.72 -21.82
CA ALA A 480 22.53 -27.79 -22.56
C ALA A 480 24.01 -27.86 -22.15
N THR A 481 24.32 -28.71 -21.17
CA THR A 481 25.68 -29.10 -20.76
C THR A 481 26.24 -30.19 -21.69
N PRO A 482 27.55 -30.48 -21.67
CA PRO A 482 28.11 -31.59 -22.45
C PRO A 482 27.41 -32.93 -22.16
N ALA A 483 27.04 -33.20 -20.89
CA ALA A 483 26.34 -34.42 -20.51
C ALA A 483 24.91 -34.48 -21.07
N VAL A 484 24.18 -33.36 -21.02
CA VAL A 484 22.85 -33.24 -21.63
C VAL A 484 22.94 -33.43 -23.15
N VAL A 485 23.88 -32.78 -23.83
CA VAL A 485 24.08 -32.94 -25.28
C VAL A 485 24.44 -34.38 -25.63
N ALA A 486 25.33 -35.02 -24.87
CA ALA A 486 25.68 -36.42 -25.08
C ALA A 486 24.45 -37.34 -24.98
N LYS A 487 23.58 -37.11 -23.98
CA LYS A 487 22.30 -37.83 -23.87
C LYS A 487 21.35 -37.52 -25.03
N LEU A 488 21.16 -36.25 -25.40
CA LEU A 488 20.31 -35.82 -26.52
C LEU A 488 20.66 -36.51 -27.83
N LEU A 489 21.94 -36.80 -28.06
CA LEU A 489 22.44 -37.47 -29.26
C LEU A 489 22.29 -38.99 -29.26
N THR A 490 21.80 -39.58 -28.17
CA THR A 490 21.48 -41.03 -28.12
C THR A 490 20.15 -41.33 -28.82
N PRO A 491 19.98 -42.52 -29.43
CA PRO A 491 18.77 -42.84 -30.20
C PRO A 491 17.44 -42.59 -29.47
N PRO A 492 17.25 -42.98 -28.20
CA PRO A 492 15.97 -42.79 -27.50
C PRO A 492 15.45 -41.35 -27.45
N TYR A 493 16.37 -40.37 -27.44
CA TYR A 493 16.06 -38.95 -27.36
C TYR A 493 16.18 -38.26 -28.72
N ALA A 494 17.20 -38.61 -29.50
CA ALA A 494 17.42 -38.05 -30.82
C ALA A 494 16.26 -38.35 -31.76
N ASP A 495 15.72 -39.58 -31.75
CA ASP A 495 14.64 -39.99 -32.66
C ASP A 495 13.35 -39.19 -32.42
N ARG A 496 13.11 -38.76 -31.17
CA ARG A 496 11.97 -37.88 -30.82
C ARG A 496 12.11 -36.47 -31.39
N LEU A 497 13.33 -36.05 -31.71
CA LEU A 497 13.66 -34.72 -32.24
C LEU A 497 14.01 -34.77 -33.73
N GLY A 498 13.65 -35.84 -34.44
CA GLY A 498 13.92 -36.01 -35.87
C GLY A 498 15.26 -36.67 -36.21
N GLY A 499 15.90 -37.31 -35.23
CA GLY A 499 17.14 -38.06 -35.37
C GLY A 499 18.39 -37.26 -34.98
N ARG A 500 19.53 -37.96 -34.88
CA ARG A 500 20.81 -37.40 -34.42
C ARG A 500 21.23 -36.15 -35.21
N GLU A 501 21.05 -36.17 -36.52
CA GLU A 501 21.45 -35.07 -37.40
C GLU A 501 20.61 -33.82 -37.18
N ALA A 502 19.29 -33.97 -36.99
CA ALA A 502 18.40 -32.85 -36.67
C ALA A 502 18.76 -32.20 -35.33
N VAL A 503 19.16 -33.00 -34.32
CA VAL A 503 19.62 -32.50 -33.02
C VAL A 503 20.93 -31.72 -33.16
N LEU A 504 21.90 -32.22 -33.93
CA LEU A 504 23.16 -31.51 -34.17
C LEU A 504 22.92 -30.19 -34.90
N ASP A 505 22.08 -30.18 -35.92
CA ASP A 505 21.73 -28.95 -36.64
C ASP A 505 21.02 -27.95 -35.71
N LEU A 506 20.13 -28.42 -34.83
CA LEU A 506 19.47 -27.58 -33.82
C LEU A 506 20.45 -26.97 -32.81
N LEU A 507 21.41 -27.74 -32.30
CA LEU A 507 22.41 -27.25 -31.33
C LEU A 507 23.41 -26.28 -31.96
N LEU A 508 23.67 -26.41 -33.25
CA LEU A 508 24.59 -25.56 -33.97
C LEU A 508 23.88 -24.30 -34.50
N ASP A 509 22.64 -24.38 -34.95
CA ASP A 509 21.90 -23.24 -35.53
C ASP A 509 21.21 -22.39 -34.45
N SER A 510 21.85 -21.28 -34.06
CA SER A 510 21.32 -20.33 -33.06
C SER A 510 20.01 -19.64 -33.46
N GLN A 511 19.60 -19.73 -34.73
CA GLN A 511 18.39 -19.05 -35.23
C GLN A 511 17.14 -19.94 -35.26
N ARG A 512 17.25 -21.25 -34.98
CA ARG A 512 16.09 -22.15 -34.96
C ARG A 512 15.48 -22.29 -33.57
N SER A 513 14.15 -22.39 -33.51
CA SER A 513 13.42 -22.84 -32.32
C SER A 513 13.33 -24.38 -32.32
N PRO A 514 13.43 -25.05 -31.16
CA PRO A 514 13.54 -24.49 -29.80
C PRO A 514 14.93 -23.93 -29.48
N ARG A 515 14.96 -22.85 -28.69
CA ARG A 515 16.20 -22.17 -28.26
C ARG A 515 16.89 -22.97 -27.15
N LEU A 516 17.53 -24.08 -27.51
CA LEU A 516 18.53 -24.71 -26.66
C LEU A 516 19.80 -23.87 -26.76
N ALA A 517 20.18 -23.20 -25.66
CA ALA A 517 21.41 -22.43 -25.59
C ALA A 517 22.51 -23.31 -24.96
N PRO A 518 23.37 -23.97 -25.77
CA PRO A 518 24.48 -24.74 -25.23
C PRO A 518 25.47 -23.83 -24.51
N SER A 519 26.04 -24.33 -23.42
CA SER A 519 27.25 -23.70 -22.86
C SER A 519 28.38 -23.75 -23.89
N TYR A 520 29.42 -22.93 -23.73
CA TYR A 520 30.56 -22.94 -24.65
C TYR A 520 31.18 -24.35 -24.78
N GLU A 521 31.33 -25.07 -23.67
CA GLU A 521 31.84 -26.44 -23.66
C GLU A 521 30.89 -27.43 -24.34
N ALA A 522 29.58 -27.30 -24.13
CA ALA A 522 28.59 -28.15 -24.79
C ALA A 522 28.52 -27.89 -26.29
N LEU A 523 28.71 -26.64 -26.70
CA LEU A 523 28.80 -26.26 -28.11
C LEU A 523 30.06 -26.87 -28.75
N LEU A 524 31.22 -26.81 -28.09
CA LEU A 524 32.44 -27.48 -28.55
C LEU A 524 32.24 -29.01 -28.65
N PHE A 525 31.56 -29.60 -27.67
CA PHE A 525 31.21 -31.02 -27.69
C PHE A 525 30.29 -31.36 -28.88
N ALA A 526 29.23 -30.59 -29.10
CA ALA A 526 28.32 -30.75 -30.24
C ALA A 526 29.05 -30.62 -31.58
N MET A 527 29.95 -29.64 -31.73
CA MET A 527 30.78 -29.49 -32.92
C MET A 527 31.67 -30.72 -33.15
N ALA A 528 32.32 -31.23 -32.10
CA ALA A 528 33.16 -32.42 -32.20
C ALA A 528 32.35 -33.65 -32.64
N GLU A 529 31.15 -33.84 -32.06
CA GLU A 529 30.22 -34.90 -32.45
C GLU A 529 29.73 -34.77 -33.89
N ALA A 530 29.52 -33.54 -34.36
CA ALA A 530 29.04 -33.24 -35.71
C ALA A 530 30.12 -33.43 -36.80
N LEU A 531 31.39 -33.49 -36.41
CA LEU A 531 32.54 -33.77 -37.27
C LEU A 531 32.93 -35.26 -37.32
N LYS A 532 32.29 -36.13 -36.50
CA LYS A 532 32.55 -37.57 -36.52
C LYS A 532 31.94 -38.23 -37.76
N GLY A 533 32.56 -39.33 -38.21
CA GLY A 533 32.09 -40.10 -39.37
C GLY A 533 32.37 -39.39 -40.69
N THR A 534 31.33 -39.14 -41.48
CA THR A 534 31.41 -38.51 -42.82
C THR A 534 30.62 -37.19 -42.84
N PRO A 535 31.13 -36.10 -42.24
CA PRO A 535 30.42 -34.82 -42.21
C PRO A 535 30.32 -34.21 -43.61
N SER A 536 29.28 -33.42 -43.86
CA SER A 536 29.18 -32.65 -45.10
C SER A 536 30.19 -31.49 -45.12
N ALA A 537 30.69 -31.15 -46.31
CA ALA A 537 31.61 -30.01 -46.47
C ALA A 537 30.99 -28.69 -45.95
N ALA A 538 29.69 -28.49 -46.15
CA ALA A 538 28.96 -27.32 -45.62
C ALA A 538 28.98 -27.24 -44.09
N ARG A 539 28.78 -28.37 -43.41
CA ARG A 539 28.84 -28.43 -41.94
C ARG A 539 30.26 -28.18 -41.43
N VAL A 540 31.26 -28.79 -42.07
CA VAL A 540 32.68 -28.54 -41.73
C VAL A 540 33.00 -27.06 -41.84
N ARG A 541 32.60 -26.42 -42.94
CA ARG A 541 32.81 -24.98 -43.13
C ARG A 541 32.10 -24.15 -42.06
N ASN A 542 30.81 -24.42 -41.81
CA ASN A 542 30.03 -23.68 -40.80
C ASN A 542 30.71 -23.75 -39.42
N ILE A 543 31.18 -24.93 -39.01
CA ILE A 543 31.91 -25.10 -37.74
C ILE A 543 33.24 -24.34 -37.76
N ALA A 544 34.00 -24.42 -38.85
CA ALA A 544 35.29 -23.76 -38.96
C ALA A 544 35.19 -22.22 -38.97
N ALA A 545 34.10 -21.70 -39.53
CA ALA A 545 33.74 -20.28 -39.60
C ALA A 545 33.28 -19.70 -38.26
N ARG A 546 33.15 -20.49 -37.19
CA ARG A 546 32.73 -19.95 -35.89
C ARG A 546 33.84 -19.18 -35.19
N ASN A 547 33.42 -18.17 -34.44
CA ASN A 547 34.28 -17.42 -33.54
C ASN A 547 34.71 -18.31 -32.36
N LEU A 548 35.84 -18.98 -32.50
CA LEU A 548 36.39 -19.91 -31.52
C LEU A 548 37.78 -19.46 -31.10
N LEU A 549 38.17 -19.81 -29.87
CA LEU A 549 39.55 -19.67 -29.45
C LEU A 549 40.48 -20.47 -30.38
N PRO A 550 41.68 -19.95 -30.72
CA PRO A 550 42.59 -20.63 -31.65
C PRO A 550 42.92 -22.08 -31.26
N THR A 551 43.06 -22.36 -29.96
CA THR A 551 43.33 -23.69 -29.42
C THR A 551 42.18 -24.67 -29.65
N ASP A 552 40.94 -24.21 -29.49
CA ASP A 552 39.75 -25.05 -29.67
C ASP A 552 39.49 -25.30 -31.16
N ARG A 553 39.68 -24.28 -32.00
CA ARG A 553 39.66 -24.43 -33.47
C ARG A 553 40.68 -25.47 -33.93
N GLN A 554 41.92 -25.38 -33.44
CA GLN A 554 42.96 -26.35 -33.77
C GLN A 554 42.60 -27.76 -33.28
N ARG A 555 42.06 -27.89 -32.06
CA ARG A 555 41.62 -29.16 -31.50
C ARG A 555 40.53 -29.81 -32.37
N LEU A 556 39.51 -29.05 -32.77
CA LEU A 556 38.38 -29.54 -33.57
C LEU A 556 38.77 -29.89 -35.02
N LEU A 557 39.55 -29.01 -35.67
CA LEU A 557 39.76 -29.11 -37.12
C LEU A 557 41.02 -29.86 -37.54
N SER A 558 41.98 -30.11 -36.63
CA SER A 558 43.28 -30.70 -37.01
C SER A 558 43.17 -32.07 -37.71
N GLY A 559 42.17 -32.88 -37.33
CA GLY A 559 41.86 -34.14 -38.01
C GLY A 559 41.32 -33.93 -39.42
N ILE A 560 40.39 -32.98 -39.59
CA ILE A 560 39.75 -32.66 -40.87
C ILE A 560 40.73 -32.01 -41.85
N LEU A 561 41.58 -31.10 -41.38
CA LEU A 561 42.63 -30.45 -42.17
C LEU A 561 43.69 -31.44 -42.67
N ARG A 562 43.76 -32.63 -42.10
CA ARG A 562 44.62 -33.76 -42.53
C ARG A 562 43.83 -34.94 -43.10
N ALA A 563 42.52 -34.78 -43.29
CA ALA A 563 41.68 -35.83 -43.87
C ALA A 563 42.12 -36.12 -45.31
N ARG A 564 41.84 -37.35 -45.78
CA ARG A 564 42.12 -37.73 -47.16
C ARG A 564 41.17 -37.08 -48.17
N ASP A 565 40.00 -36.62 -47.72
CA ASP A 565 39.01 -35.98 -48.58
C ASP A 565 39.37 -34.50 -48.81
N PRO A 566 39.77 -34.12 -50.04
CA PRO A 566 40.14 -32.74 -50.35
C PRO A 566 38.96 -31.76 -50.18
N ARG A 567 37.70 -32.21 -50.30
CA ARG A 567 36.53 -31.34 -50.13
C ARG A 567 36.36 -30.90 -48.67
N LEU A 568 36.60 -31.82 -47.73
CA LEU A 568 36.56 -31.50 -46.30
C LEU A 568 37.74 -30.63 -45.89
N GLN A 569 38.92 -30.86 -46.46
CA GLN A 569 40.07 -29.99 -46.27
C GLN A 569 39.81 -28.57 -46.79
N ALA A 570 39.25 -28.46 -47.99
CA ALA A 570 38.89 -27.18 -48.60
C ALA A 570 37.89 -26.41 -47.74
N ALA A 571 36.83 -27.08 -47.28
CA ALA A 571 35.82 -26.50 -46.39
C ALA A 571 36.38 -26.02 -45.05
N ALA A 572 37.23 -26.83 -44.41
CA ALA A 572 37.88 -26.47 -43.14
C ALA A 572 38.84 -25.28 -43.30
N ALA A 573 39.59 -25.24 -44.40
CA ALA A 573 40.51 -24.14 -44.71
C ALA A 573 39.75 -22.83 -44.97
N ALA A 574 38.67 -22.87 -45.76
CA ALA A 574 37.85 -21.70 -46.03
C ALA A 574 37.22 -21.13 -44.76
N GLY A 575 36.54 -21.95 -43.94
CA GLY A 575 35.94 -21.44 -42.71
C GLY A 575 36.97 -20.92 -41.70
N ALA A 576 38.15 -21.54 -41.60
CA ALA A 576 39.21 -21.03 -40.74
C ALA A 576 39.81 -19.69 -41.22
N ALA A 577 39.81 -19.44 -42.54
CA ALA A 577 40.35 -18.22 -43.15
C ALA A 577 39.48 -16.98 -42.88
N GLU A 578 38.18 -17.14 -42.64
CA GLU A 578 37.22 -16.04 -42.37
C GLU A 578 37.64 -15.16 -41.19
N TRP A 579 38.24 -15.77 -40.15
CA TRP A 579 38.78 -15.05 -39.00
C TRP A 579 40.19 -14.47 -39.23
N ARG A 580 40.69 -14.53 -40.46
CA ARG A 580 42.05 -14.12 -40.88
C ARG A 580 43.16 -14.75 -40.05
N ALA A 581 42.88 -15.91 -39.44
CA ALA A 581 43.81 -16.66 -38.62
C ALA A 581 44.52 -17.72 -39.47
N SER A 582 45.81 -17.53 -39.73
CA SER A 582 46.64 -18.53 -40.46
C SER A 582 46.96 -19.78 -39.62
N SER A 583 46.76 -19.71 -38.31
CA SER A 583 47.17 -20.75 -37.37
C SER A 583 46.39 -22.05 -37.60
N GLY A 584 47.09 -23.09 -38.06
CA GLY A 584 46.57 -24.45 -38.17
C GLY A 584 46.15 -24.88 -39.57
N ILE A 585 45.94 -23.95 -40.52
CA ILE A 585 45.63 -24.27 -41.91
C ILE A 585 46.85 -24.92 -42.57
N THR A 586 46.68 -26.08 -43.19
CA THR A 586 47.77 -26.81 -43.85
C THR A 586 47.87 -26.40 -45.33
N ALA A 587 49.08 -26.41 -45.90
CA ALA A 587 49.29 -26.12 -47.33
C ALA A 587 48.45 -27.02 -48.26
N PRO A 588 48.27 -28.34 -48.01
CA PRO A 588 47.34 -29.17 -48.78
C PRO A 588 45.89 -28.70 -48.71
N ALA A 589 45.40 -28.30 -47.53
CA ALA A 589 44.03 -27.85 -47.36
C ALA A 589 43.77 -26.49 -48.03
N ALA A 590 44.73 -25.57 -47.95
CA ALA A 590 44.70 -24.31 -48.67
C ALA A 590 44.66 -24.54 -50.19
N ARG A 591 45.51 -25.42 -50.72
CA ARG A 591 45.51 -25.79 -52.15
C ARG A 591 44.20 -26.42 -52.60
N ALA A 592 43.59 -27.28 -51.79
CA ALA A 592 42.30 -27.88 -52.10
C ALA A 592 41.21 -26.80 -52.25
N CYS A 593 41.13 -25.84 -51.33
CA CYS A 593 40.18 -24.73 -51.46
C CYS A 593 40.47 -23.83 -52.67
N LEU A 594 41.74 -23.48 -52.90
CA LEU A 594 42.12 -22.67 -54.07
C LEU A 594 41.76 -23.37 -55.39
N ALA A 595 41.89 -24.69 -55.48
CA ALA A 595 41.50 -25.46 -56.65
C ALA A 595 39.97 -25.39 -56.90
N GLU A 596 39.16 -25.55 -55.85
CA GLU A 596 37.69 -25.40 -55.95
C GLU A 596 37.28 -23.96 -56.30
N ALA A 597 37.95 -22.96 -55.72
CA ALA A 597 37.72 -21.55 -56.01
C ALA A 597 38.06 -21.22 -57.48
N ARG A 598 39.17 -21.73 -58.02
CA ARG A 598 39.54 -21.58 -59.44
C ARG A 598 38.47 -22.17 -60.35
N ALA A 599 38.06 -23.41 -60.11
CA ALA A 599 37.03 -24.07 -60.90
C ALA A 599 35.69 -23.30 -60.90
N THR A 600 35.32 -22.73 -59.73
CA THR A 600 34.12 -21.91 -59.56
C THR A 600 34.24 -20.59 -60.34
N LEU A 601 35.36 -19.88 -60.18
CA LEU A 601 35.62 -18.61 -60.87
C LEU A 601 35.73 -18.76 -62.39
N GLU A 602 36.33 -19.86 -62.87
CA GLU A 602 36.36 -20.20 -64.30
C GLU A 602 34.98 -20.54 -64.85
N CYS A 603 34.12 -21.18 -64.06
CA CYS A 603 32.71 -21.36 -64.42
C CYS A 603 32.00 -20.01 -64.52
N MET A 604 32.13 -19.16 -63.50
CA MET A 604 31.51 -17.83 -63.48
C MET A 604 31.99 -16.96 -64.66
N ALA A 605 33.28 -17.01 -64.99
CA ALA A 605 33.84 -16.30 -66.15
C ALA A 605 33.20 -16.77 -67.46
N ARG A 606 33.11 -18.09 -67.68
CA ARG A 606 32.48 -18.66 -68.89
C ARG A 606 30.99 -18.37 -68.98
N GLN A 607 30.25 -18.48 -67.87
CA GLN A 607 28.82 -18.24 -67.85
C GLN A 607 28.48 -16.77 -68.04
N SER A 608 29.33 -15.85 -67.59
CA SER A 608 29.11 -14.41 -67.72
C SER A 608 29.65 -13.78 -69.01
N GLU A 609 30.42 -14.50 -69.82
CA GLU A 609 30.91 -14.03 -71.12
C GLU A 609 29.79 -13.49 -72.04
N PRO A 610 28.59 -14.12 -72.13
CA PRO A 610 27.49 -13.61 -72.95
C PRO A 610 26.88 -12.29 -72.45
N LEU A 611 27.13 -11.87 -71.21
CA LEU A 611 26.62 -10.60 -70.67
C LEU A 611 27.39 -9.37 -71.20
N GLY A 612 28.59 -9.59 -71.75
CA GLY A 612 29.50 -8.50 -72.12
C GLY A 612 30.11 -7.79 -70.90
N PRO A 613 30.84 -6.68 -71.10
CA PRO A 613 31.47 -5.95 -70.00
C PRO A 613 30.44 -5.30 -69.07
N PRO A 614 30.70 -5.23 -67.75
CA PRO A 614 29.79 -4.59 -66.80
C PRO A 614 29.65 -3.09 -67.08
N PRO A 615 28.44 -2.50 -66.97
CA PRO A 615 28.26 -1.06 -67.09
C PRO A 615 28.95 -0.32 -65.93
N PRO A 616 29.35 0.95 -66.11
CA PRO A 616 29.97 1.73 -65.05
C PRO A 616 28.98 1.96 -63.90
N GLY A 617 29.42 1.71 -62.67
CA GLY A 617 28.63 1.88 -61.45
C GLY A 617 29.05 0.90 -60.36
N THR A 618 28.53 1.07 -59.16
CA THR A 618 28.67 0.13 -58.05
C THR A 618 27.30 -0.32 -57.61
N ARG A 619 27.14 -1.62 -57.33
CA ARG A 619 25.92 -2.17 -56.76
C ARG A 619 25.60 -1.45 -55.44
N HIS A 620 24.39 -0.92 -55.29
CA HIS A 620 23.96 -0.29 -54.04
C HIS A 620 23.19 -1.34 -53.25
N GLY A 621 23.77 -1.80 -52.13
CA GLY A 621 23.06 -2.68 -51.22
C GLY A 621 21.80 -1.99 -50.71
N PHE A 622 20.64 -2.41 -51.20
CA PHE A 622 19.35 -1.91 -50.72
C PHE A 622 19.15 -2.45 -49.30
N ILE A 623 19.60 -1.70 -48.29
CA ILE A 623 19.10 -1.89 -46.92
C ILE A 623 17.68 -1.34 -46.95
N ALA A 624 16.69 -2.22 -47.01
CA ALA A 624 15.30 -1.86 -46.80
C ALA A 624 15.13 -1.41 -45.34
N LEU A 625 15.47 -0.15 -45.06
CA LEU A 625 14.91 0.58 -43.94
C LEU A 625 13.43 0.73 -44.25
N CYS A 626 12.59 -0.04 -43.55
CA CYS A 626 11.14 0.08 -43.58
C CYS A 626 10.70 1.48 -43.10
N GLY A 627 10.81 2.48 -43.97
CA GLY A 627 10.26 3.81 -43.79
C GLY A 627 8.82 3.81 -44.28
N THR A 628 7.86 3.98 -43.37
CA THR A 628 6.44 4.14 -43.65
C THR A 628 6.17 5.54 -44.22
N GLY A 629 6.47 5.73 -45.50
CA GLY A 629 6.13 6.95 -46.26
C GLY A 629 5.74 6.61 -47.70
N PRO A 630 4.95 7.47 -48.38
CA PRO A 630 4.54 7.23 -49.76
C PRO A 630 5.78 7.18 -50.67
N GLN A 631 6.02 6.01 -51.28
CA GLN A 631 7.16 5.81 -52.16
C GLN A 631 6.98 6.62 -53.47
N PRO A 632 8.02 7.33 -53.94
CA PRO A 632 8.04 7.82 -55.32
C PRO A 632 7.99 6.65 -56.30
N PRO A 633 7.50 6.85 -57.54
CA PRO A 633 7.47 5.77 -58.55
C PRO A 633 8.86 5.16 -58.71
N PRO A 634 8.97 3.83 -58.87
CA PRO A 634 10.26 3.16 -58.95
C PRO A 634 11.04 3.73 -60.13
N ALA A 635 12.19 4.35 -59.83
CA ALA A 635 13.18 4.65 -60.85
C ALA A 635 13.57 3.33 -61.54
N PRO A 636 13.85 3.34 -62.85
CA PRO A 636 14.37 2.14 -63.51
C PRO A 636 15.62 1.66 -62.74
N PRO A 637 15.76 0.34 -62.50
CA PRO A 637 16.90 -0.18 -61.76
C PRO A 637 18.18 0.28 -62.44
N ASP A 638 19.16 0.72 -61.64
CA ASP A 638 20.46 1.14 -62.18
C ASP A 638 20.98 0.06 -63.14
N PRO A 639 21.55 0.42 -64.30
CA PRO A 639 22.01 -0.55 -65.29
C PRO A 639 22.93 -1.63 -64.70
N ILE A 640 23.68 -1.30 -63.65
CA ILE A 640 24.53 -2.23 -62.90
C ILE A 640 23.72 -3.25 -62.06
N GLU A 641 22.59 -2.86 -61.46
CA GLU A 641 21.72 -3.79 -60.72
C GLU A 641 21.11 -4.82 -61.68
N GLY A 642 20.58 -4.37 -62.81
CA GLY A 642 20.04 -5.26 -63.85
C GLY A 642 21.11 -6.13 -64.53
N TYR A 643 22.36 -5.69 -64.56
CA TYR A 643 23.50 -6.52 -64.96
C TYR A 643 23.80 -7.59 -63.90
N CYS A 644 23.87 -7.22 -62.62
CA CYS A 644 24.21 -8.12 -61.54
C CYS A 644 23.13 -9.16 -61.22
N THR A 645 21.84 -8.83 -61.37
CA THR A 645 20.77 -9.85 -61.27
C THR A 645 20.92 -10.92 -62.35
N ARG A 646 21.18 -10.52 -63.60
CA ARG A 646 21.41 -11.47 -64.70
C ARG A 646 22.70 -12.27 -64.52
N PHE A 647 23.74 -11.65 -63.96
CA PHE A 647 24.95 -12.34 -63.57
C PHE A 647 24.64 -13.42 -62.51
N ASP A 648 23.96 -13.07 -61.42
CA ASP A 648 23.57 -13.98 -60.33
C ASP A 648 22.75 -15.18 -60.87
N GLU A 649 21.80 -14.93 -61.79
CA GLU A 649 21.02 -15.97 -62.47
C GLU A 649 21.88 -16.91 -63.33
N GLN A 650 22.81 -16.37 -64.12
CA GLN A 650 23.66 -17.16 -65.01
C GLN A 650 24.70 -17.99 -64.28
N VAL A 651 25.22 -17.49 -63.15
CA VAL A 651 26.22 -18.22 -62.36
C VAL A 651 25.60 -19.16 -61.33
N ALA A 652 24.29 -19.17 -61.15
CA ALA A 652 23.60 -20.04 -60.19
C ALA A 652 23.86 -21.54 -60.42
N SER A 653 24.16 -21.95 -61.67
CA SER A 653 24.51 -23.33 -62.00
C SER A 653 25.98 -23.69 -61.76
N CYS A 654 26.82 -22.72 -61.40
CA CYS A 654 28.24 -22.98 -61.14
C CYS A 654 28.42 -23.76 -59.82
N PRO A 655 29.46 -24.60 -59.72
CA PRO A 655 29.73 -25.35 -58.51
C PRO A 655 30.02 -24.39 -57.34
N THR A 656 29.64 -24.79 -56.13
CA THR A 656 30.05 -24.13 -54.90
C THR A 656 31.53 -24.38 -54.62
N ALA A 657 32.20 -23.42 -53.97
CA ALA A 657 33.60 -23.56 -53.59
C ALA A 657 33.76 -23.78 -52.09
N CYS A 658 34.71 -24.63 -51.70
CA CYS A 658 35.17 -24.83 -50.34
C CYS A 658 34.00 -25.08 -49.37
N GLY A 659 33.11 -26.00 -49.75
CA GLY A 659 31.94 -26.39 -48.96
C GLY A 659 30.81 -25.36 -48.88
N GLY A 660 30.78 -24.31 -49.70
CA GLY A 660 29.68 -23.33 -49.68
C GLY A 660 29.90 -22.12 -50.61
N THR A 661 29.72 -20.91 -50.08
CA THR A 661 29.93 -19.65 -50.81
C THR A 661 31.39 -19.44 -51.19
N LEU A 662 31.69 -18.71 -52.26
CA LEU A 662 33.10 -18.43 -52.58
C LEU A 662 33.77 -17.63 -51.42
N PRO A 663 34.97 -18.00 -50.94
CA PRO A 663 35.71 -17.20 -49.96
C PRO A 663 35.98 -15.79 -50.48
N ASP A 664 36.08 -14.83 -49.57
CA ASP A 664 36.32 -13.43 -49.94
C ASP A 664 37.74 -13.22 -50.51
N PRO A 665 38.03 -12.10 -51.21
CA PRO A 665 39.34 -11.87 -51.80
C PRO A 665 40.51 -11.86 -50.78
N SER A 666 40.25 -11.44 -49.54
CA SER A 666 41.24 -11.41 -48.46
C SER A 666 41.52 -12.82 -47.92
N GLU A 667 40.50 -13.66 -47.80
CA GLU A 667 40.58 -15.07 -47.44
C GLU A 667 41.34 -15.86 -48.51
N LEU A 668 41.01 -15.64 -49.80
CA LEU A 668 41.70 -16.27 -50.92
C LEU A 668 43.19 -15.88 -50.97
N THR A 669 43.50 -14.62 -50.64
CA THR A 669 44.88 -14.14 -50.54
C THR A 669 45.64 -14.81 -49.38
N LEU A 670 44.99 -14.95 -48.22
CA LEU A 670 45.54 -15.68 -47.08
C LEU A 670 45.83 -17.14 -47.44
N LEU A 671 44.86 -17.85 -48.02
CA LEU A 671 45.01 -19.25 -48.43
C LEU A 671 46.11 -19.40 -49.49
N ALA A 672 46.19 -18.48 -50.45
CA ALA A 672 47.25 -18.44 -51.46
C ALA A 672 48.64 -18.29 -50.84
N SER A 673 48.79 -17.42 -49.83
CA SER A 673 50.05 -17.27 -49.11
C SER A 673 50.49 -18.55 -48.38
N ILE A 674 49.54 -19.25 -47.74
CA ILE A 674 49.78 -20.52 -47.03
C ILE A 674 50.12 -21.64 -48.02
N ALA A 675 49.48 -21.65 -49.18
CA ALA A 675 49.73 -22.60 -50.26
C ALA A 675 51.03 -22.32 -51.03
N SER A 676 51.62 -21.12 -50.90
CA SER A 676 52.71 -20.62 -51.76
C SER A 676 52.33 -20.63 -53.25
N GLU A 677 51.09 -20.23 -53.55
CA GLU A 677 50.53 -20.13 -54.91
C GLU A 677 49.94 -18.73 -55.14
N PRO A 678 49.76 -18.29 -56.40
CA PRO A 678 49.03 -17.05 -56.67
C PRO A 678 47.53 -17.18 -56.34
N PRO A 679 46.90 -16.12 -55.78
CA PRO A 679 45.46 -16.11 -55.53
C PRO A 679 44.69 -16.19 -56.85
N PRO A 680 43.54 -16.88 -56.87
CA PRO A 680 42.71 -16.94 -58.07
C PRO A 680 42.15 -15.56 -58.41
N THR A 681 42.05 -15.26 -59.70
CA THR A 681 41.59 -13.95 -60.18
C THR A 681 40.08 -14.00 -60.42
N ALA A 682 39.34 -13.09 -59.79
CA ALA A 682 37.91 -12.96 -60.02
C ALA A 682 37.61 -12.31 -61.39
N PRO A 683 36.62 -12.81 -62.16
CA PRO A 683 36.22 -12.20 -63.42
C PRO A 683 35.70 -10.77 -63.18
N GLU A 684 35.82 -9.91 -64.20
CA GLU A 684 35.38 -8.51 -64.13
C GLU A 684 33.90 -8.38 -63.75
N SER A 685 33.06 -9.25 -64.29
CA SER A 685 31.63 -9.33 -63.96
C SER A 685 31.38 -9.55 -62.46
N LEU A 686 32.13 -10.46 -61.82
CA LEU A 686 32.00 -10.70 -60.38
C LEU A 686 32.50 -9.49 -59.58
N ARG A 687 33.66 -8.91 -59.95
CA ARG A 687 34.21 -7.73 -59.27
C ARG A 687 33.28 -6.52 -59.31
N ALA A 688 32.56 -6.34 -60.42
CA ALA A 688 31.57 -5.27 -60.57
C ALA A 688 30.29 -5.51 -59.75
N CYS A 689 29.96 -6.78 -59.46
CA CYS A 689 28.73 -7.17 -58.77
C CYS A 689 28.90 -7.49 -57.28
N THR A 690 30.13 -7.65 -56.80
CA THR A 690 30.44 -7.69 -55.37
C THR A 690 30.28 -6.31 -54.76
N LEU A 691 29.49 -6.21 -53.70
CA LEU A 691 29.32 -4.96 -52.94
C LEU A 691 30.69 -4.48 -52.43
N ALA A 692 31.06 -3.26 -52.79
CA ALA A 692 32.15 -2.58 -52.11
C ALA A 692 31.67 -2.27 -50.68
N LEU A 693 32.18 -3.01 -49.69
CA LEU A 693 32.04 -2.59 -48.30
C LEU A 693 32.80 -1.26 -48.15
N PRO A 694 32.22 -0.24 -47.50
CA PRO A 694 32.88 1.05 -47.26
C PRO A 694 34.17 0.91 -46.44
#